data_AF-A0A7C5YN65-F1
#
_entry.id   AF-A0A7C5YN65-F1
#
_cell.length_a   1.000
_cell.length_b   1.000
_cell.length_c   1.000
_cell.angle_alpha   90.00
_cell.angle_beta   90.00
_cell.angle_gamma   90.00
#
_symmetry.space_group_name_H-M   'P 1'
#
loop_
_entity.id
_entity.type
_entity.pdbx_description
1 polymer ?
#
loop_
_entity_poly.entity_id
_entity_poly.type
_entity_poly.pdbx_seq_one_letter_code
_entity_poly.pdbx_strand_id
1 'polypeptide(L)'
;MRGTRTERGQTLVVALLVSFALLILGGVFIAVIARNLINVRQARERLSAAYFAESGLQFAIDQLVRSEFGADWRPIPDNLTNPADPDYFWLKPYNPADRTGGFTRLNLEGGRALIRVSYQPSGPVHQQPVIKIESIGRVGLVDPNDPTTFQLADREQRAERVAYVQIGTIDYLRFVMNKEQRGTLMELGVPTIGLLDEQGRELPYRTILGEPPDGGITEFGMGGGSIYVNGNLRFNGDVRIVLDPTRGERIYVAGEVVHGDNTTVQLITPQGVFNLPPSRDPNFTTANGLYRDGRPLTAADGYPRAIAYLEPPRMDTVDPATNLPRYVAATRESGIWRQRPNGTWFNTGQYGYGRGIYINNAQDIQQESRNLLGGYTLRSDWLNPGKSRYWNGPFYEPPGAFIELVEILNPDGTIRAQGFRITRNQADPRDVWFDPTTGRPTNLKTMSFFFRNPNDPTDPTLTSEITQNDRTFDVPFNGVIYAEGNVRIKGRIPSGRQILIVTNGTAYIEGNIVKGDKNSALAILAKDYVCVNTTQFLQRTFDSPAEAQGDPTNLEAPYFFEVLPDRPMRLLFSFGIDPQQYTGNFGAIRLFLRHATRSGSFINLLVNPAWFDDAGYNPYYPFGVVADPRVYTLGGNPLQVYPNYEKVAFPLVPRPNGAQYLLIPEPGIPNLLQLQLHPLSNVANYQLPTGNAPYLMSAAAVQPLDIRIEAALFAQEGSFFVIPGYWFNTNPQDTRANYLRTGQRAPGVVSEEFPFHGEPLDIRITIVGSIAENFTAAQGDQTEWLRRWGWIPRYYGSSRFEIPEQHQRYFHDERTRQYAVNLFMRYDPILRPRVDAEPLRVAYDATQDPSGQHPGRALPPIPRLPVCPKPIFVGDIRP
;
A
#
# COMPACT_ATOMS: atom_id res chain seq x y z
N MET A 1 -5.56 -19.34 120.91
CA MET A 1 -6.76 -18.56 120.48
C MET A 1 -6.29 -17.17 120.12
N ARG A 2 -6.61 -16.50 119.02
CA ARG A 2 -7.50 -16.62 117.84
C ARG A 2 -6.94 -15.51 116.92
N GLY A 3 -6.72 -15.62 115.62
CA GLY A 3 -7.47 -16.24 114.54
C GLY A 3 -7.15 -15.39 113.29
N THR A 4 -6.51 -16.01 112.31
CA THR A 4 -6.17 -15.46 110.99
C THR A 4 -7.42 -14.97 110.25
N ARG A 5 -7.49 -13.69 109.89
CA ARG A 5 -8.51 -13.14 108.96
C ARG A 5 -7.95 -13.16 107.55
N THR A 6 -8.40 -14.16 106.79
CA THR A 6 -8.17 -14.35 105.35
C THR A 6 -8.87 -13.28 104.50
N GLU A 7 -8.15 -12.90 103.45
CA GLU A 7 -8.48 -12.10 102.29
C GLU A 7 -9.93 -12.28 101.77
N ARG A 8 -10.73 -11.21 101.75
CA ARG A 8 -12.02 -11.14 101.03
C ARG A 8 -12.17 -9.93 100.11
N GLY A 9 -11.10 -9.14 99.92
CA GLY A 9 -11.12 -7.92 99.09
C GLY A 9 -10.22 -7.94 97.85
N GLN A 10 -9.15 -8.76 97.84
CA GLN A 10 -8.20 -8.81 96.71
C GLN A 10 -8.79 -9.47 95.45
N THR A 11 -9.63 -10.51 95.60
CA THR A 11 -10.25 -11.20 94.46
C THR A 11 -11.16 -10.28 93.65
N LEU A 12 -11.86 -9.33 94.31
CA LEU A 12 -12.74 -8.38 93.63
C LEU A 12 -11.96 -7.34 92.83
N VAL A 13 -10.84 -6.83 93.39
CA VAL A 13 -9.98 -5.84 92.72
C VAL A 13 -9.26 -6.46 91.52
N VAL A 14 -8.77 -7.70 91.66
CA VAL A 14 -8.18 -8.46 90.55
C VAL A 14 -9.24 -8.74 89.47
N ALA A 15 -10.45 -9.14 89.84
CA ALA A 15 -11.55 -9.35 88.89
C ALA A 15 -11.91 -8.07 88.13
N LEU A 16 -11.95 -6.91 88.79
CA LEU A 16 -12.26 -5.61 88.17
C LEU A 16 -11.15 -5.13 87.22
N LEU A 17 -9.87 -5.32 87.60
CA LEU A 17 -8.72 -5.03 86.73
C LEU A 17 -8.69 -5.96 85.52
N VAL A 18 -9.00 -7.24 85.70
CA VAL A 18 -9.12 -8.21 84.60
C VAL A 18 -10.29 -7.86 83.68
N SER A 19 -11.46 -7.49 84.21
CA SER A 19 -12.59 -7.02 83.41
C SER A 19 -12.28 -5.74 82.64
N PHE A 20 -11.57 -4.78 83.23
CA PHE A 20 -11.15 -3.55 82.56
C PHE A 20 -10.11 -3.83 81.46
N ALA A 21 -9.13 -4.70 81.72
CA ALA A 21 -8.16 -5.14 80.72
C ALA A 21 -8.82 -5.89 79.56
N LEU A 22 -9.80 -6.76 79.84
CA LEU A 22 -10.59 -7.45 78.82
C LEU A 22 -11.46 -6.49 77.99
N LEU A 23 -11.99 -5.41 78.59
CA LEU A 23 -12.76 -4.39 77.88
C LEU A 23 -11.88 -3.58 76.93
N ILE A 24 -10.67 -3.21 77.36
CA ILE A 24 -9.67 -2.54 76.51
C ILE A 24 -9.23 -3.48 75.37
N LEU A 25 -8.89 -4.74 75.68
CA LEU A 25 -8.54 -5.75 74.67
C LEU A 25 -9.68 -5.98 73.67
N GLY A 26 -10.93 -6.05 74.14
CA GLY A 26 -12.12 -6.16 73.31
C GLY A 26 -12.32 -4.94 72.39
N GLY A 27 -12.11 -3.72 72.91
CA GLY A 27 -12.17 -2.50 72.11
C GLY A 27 -11.09 -2.42 71.03
N VAL A 28 -9.85 -2.78 71.36
CA VAL A 28 -8.75 -2.86 70.39
C VAL A 28 -9.01 -3.94 69.34
N PHE A 29 -9.52 -5.10 69.73
CA PHE A 29 -9.87 -6.18 68.81
C PHE A 29 -10.96 -5.77 67.81
N ILE A 30 -12.02 -5.11 68.27
CA ILE A 30 -13.08 -4.58 67.40
C ILE A 30 -12.53 -3.52 66.44
N ALA A 31 -11.68 -2.60 66.92
CA ALA A 31 -11.06 -1.59 66.07
C ALA A 31 -10.15 -2.20 64.99
N VAL A 32 -9.38 -3.25 65.32
CA VAL A 32 -8.56 -3.99 64.36
C VAL A 32 -9.41 -4.72 63.34
N ILE A 33 -10.49 -5.40 63.75
CA ILE A 33 -11.44 -6.05 62.82
C ILE A 33 -12.08 -5.01 61.90
N ALA A 34 -12.59 -3.90 62.43
CA ALA A 34 -13.21 -2.85 61.63
C ALA A 34 -12.23 -2.28 60.59
N ARG A 35 -10.97 -2.03 60.99
CA ARG A 35 -9.92 -1.56 60.08
C ARG A 35 -9.56 -2.61 59.02
N ASN A 36 -9.47 -3.89 59.39
CA ASN A 36 -9.22 -4.97 58.45
C ASN A 36 -10.38 -5.15 57.46
N LEU A 37 -11.64 -5.04 57.91
CA LEU A 37 -12.81 -5.09 57.04
C LEU A 37 -12.82 -3.94 56.02
N ILE A 38 -12.47 -2.71 56.45
CA ILE A 38 -12.34 -1.55 55.56
C ILE A 38 -11.21 -1.77 54.55
N ASN A 39 -10.05 -2.24 54.98
CA ASN A 39 -8.92 -2.52 54.10
C ASN A 39 -9.26 -3.62 53.08
N VAL A 40 -9.95 -4.69 53.50
CA VAL A 40 -10.40 -5.77 52.61
C VAL A 40 -11.44 -5.26 51.60
N ARG A 41 -12.39 -4.42 52.05
CA ARG A 41 -13.37 -3.80 51.16
C ARG A 41 -12.70 -2.93 50.10
N GLN A 42 -11.79 -2.04 50.51
CA GLN A 42 -11.03 -1.19 49.59
C GLN A 42 -10.15 -1.99 48.63
N ALA A 43 -9.52 -3.07 49.10
CA ALA A 43 -8.73 -3.96 48.25
C ALA A 43 -9.60 -4.66 47.20
N ARG A 44 -10.78 -5.14 47.59
CA ARG A 44 -11.76 -5.75 46.68
C ARG A 44 -12.27 -4.75 45.64
N GLU A 45 -12.67 -3.56 46.08
CA GLU A 45 -13.19 -2.51 45.19
C GLU A 45 -12.13 -2.00 44.22
N ARG A 46 -10.85 -1.88 44.63
CA ARG A 46 -9.72 -1.59 43.72
C ARG A 46 -9.50 -2.69 42.69
N LEU A 47 -9.57 -3.96 43.10
CA LEU A 47 -9.45 -5.09 42.17
C LEU A 47 -10.61 -5.08 41.16
N SER A 48 -11.84 -4.83 41.61
CA SER A 48 -13.01 -4.68 40.73
C SER A 48 -12.85 -3.50 39.77
N ALA A 49 -12.36 -2.34 40.24
CA ALA A 49 -12.07 -1.20 39.38
C ALA A 49 -11.00 -1.54 38.33
N ALA A 50 -9.94 -2.26 38.69
CA ALA A 50 -8.91 -2.71 37.75
C ALA A 50 -9.50 -3.67 36.70
N TYR A 51 -10.37 -4.59 37.10
CA TYR A 51 -11.09 -5.47 36.19
C TYR A 51 -11.96 -4.67 35.20
N PHE A 52 -12.75 -3.70 35.68
CA PHE A 52 -13.55 -2.86 34.78
C PHE A 52 -12.70 -2.01 33.83
N ALA A 53 -11.56 -1.49 34.28
CA ALA A 53 -10.62 -0.77 33.41
C ALA A 53 -10.05 -1.68 32.32
N GLU A 54 -9.71 -2.92 32.68
CA GLU A 54 -9.23 -3.92 31.72
C GLU A 54 -10.33 -4.33 30.73
N SER A 55 -11.55 -4.55 31.19
CA SER A 55 -12.71 -4.83 30.31
C SER A 55 -12.96 -3.69 29.32
N GLY A 56 -12.84 -2.43 29.77
CA GLY A 56 -12.96 -1.27 28.88
C GLY A 56 -11.86 -1.22 27.81
N LEU A 57 -10.61 -1.55 28.17
CA LEU A 57 -9.52 -1.68 27.19
C LEU A 57 -9.80 -2.79 26.18
N GLN A 58 -10.20 -3.97 26.65
CA GLN A 58 -10.49 -5.13 25.79
C GLN A 58 -11.65 -4.82 24.83
N PHE A 59 -12.70 -4.16 25.30
CA PHE A 59 -13.80 -3.73 24.44
C PHE A 59 -13.32 -2.79 23.33
N ALA A 60 -12.52 -1.77 23.65
CA ALA A 60 -12.00 -0.85 22.65
C ALA A 60 -11.07 -1.54 21.63
N ILE A 61 -10.22 -2.48 22.07
CA ILE A 61 -9.37 -3.28 21.18
C ILE A 61 -10.24 -4.15 20.25
N ASP A 62 -11.25 -4.82 20.80
CA ASP A 62 -12.17 -5.66 20.02
C ASP A 62 -12.87 -4.85 18.93
N GLN A 63 -13.32 -3.64 19.24
CA GLN A 63 -13.92 -2.75 18.26
C GLN A 63 -12.94 -2.31 17.17
N LEU A 64 -11.68 -1.98 17.50
CA LEU A 64 -10.66 -1.63 16.50
C LEU A 64 -10.31 -2.83 15.59
N VAL A 65 -10.34 -4.05 16.13
CA VAL A 65 -9.97 -5.28 15.42
C VAL A 65 -11.12 -5.85 14.61
N ARG A 66 -12.36 -5.81 15.08
CA ARG A 66 -13.47 -6.56 14.48
C ARG A 66 -14.54 -5.70 13.83
N SER A 67 -14.76 -4.46 14.30
CA SER A 67 -15.83 -3.61 13.77
C SER A 67 -15.59 -3.20 12.31
N GLU A 68 -16.66 -2.78 11.62
CA GLU A 68 -16.59 -2.25 10.26
C GLU A 68 -15.70 -0.99 10.12
N PHE A 69 -15.43 -0.29 11.23
CA PHE A 69 -14.67 0.96 11.27
C PHE A 69 -13.17 0.73 11.42
N GLY A 70 -12.74 -0.40 11.96
CA GLY A 70 -11.32 -0.71 12.09
C GLY A 70 -10.53 0.34 12.88
N ALA A 71 -9.37 0.74 12.35
CA ALA A 71 -8.52 1.79 12.92
C ALA A 71 -9.20 3.16 13.10
N ASP A 72 -10.33 3.40 12.41
CA ASP A 72 -11.13 4.63 12.54
C ASP A 72 -12.12 4.59 13.70
N TRP A 73 -12.33 3.43 14.34
CA TRP A 73 -13.33 3.31 15.40
C TRP A 73 -13.01 4.24 16.57
N ARG A 74 -13.98 5.07 16.96
CA ARG A 74 -13.89 5.96 18.13
C ARG A 74 -15.23 5.90 18.88
N PRO A 75 -15.23 5.79 20.22
CA PRO A 75 -16.45 5.85 21.00
C PRO A 75 -16.98 7.29 21.03
N ILE A 76 -18.28 7.48 20.78
CA ILE A 76 -18.93 8.80 20.79
C ILE A 76 -18.88 9.35 22.22
N PRO A 77 -18.26 10.52 22.47
CA PRO A 77 -18.17 11.09 23.81
C PRO A 77 -19.54 11.41 24.41
N ASP A 78 -19.71 11.23 25.73
CA ASP A 78 -20.99 11.50 26.39
C ASP A 78 -21.29 13.01 26.52
N ASN A 79 -20.24 13.85 26.53
CA ASN A 79 -20.32 15.31 26.58
C ASN A 79 -21.22 15.85 27.71
N LEU A 80 -21.09 15.24 28.87
CA LEU A 80 -21.94 15.50 30.02
C LEU A 80 -21.68 16.90 30.59
N THR A 81 -22.74 17.69 30.76
CA THR A 81 -22.67 19.07 31.25
C THR A 81 -22.98 19.21 32.75
N ASN A 82 -23.57 18.17 33.38
CA ASN A 82 -23.98 18.18 34.78
C ASN A 82 -22.80 17.89 35.74
N PRO A 83 -22.34 18.87 36.54
CA PRO A 83 -21.20 18.68 37.46
C PRO A 83 -21.49 17.76 38.66
N ALA A 84 -22.75 17.40 38.90
CA ALA A 84 -23.13 16.52 40.01
C ALA A 84 -22.72 15.06 39.78
N ASP A 85 -22.60 14.65 38.51
CA ASP A 85 -22.24 13.28 38.13
C ASP A 85 -20.83 12.92 38.67
N PRO A 86 -20.65 11.75 39.31
CA PRO A 86 -19.37 11.32 39.88
C PRO A 86 -18.24 11.15 38.84
N ASP A 87 -18.57 11.06 37.55
CA ASP A 87 -17.64 10.92 36.43
C ASP A 87 -17.49 12.21 35.59
N TYR A 88 -18.15 13.31 35.99
CA TYR A 88 -18.17 14.57 35.23
C TYR A 88 -16.80 15.01 34.71
N PHE A 89 -15.75 14.86 35.53
CA PHE A 89 -14.38 15.23 35.15
C PHE A 89 -13.89 14.58 33.84
N TRP A 90 -14.32 13.34 33.55
CA TRP A 90 -13.95 12.61 32.33
C TRP A 90 -15.01 12.69 31.24
N LEU A 91 -16.29 12.76 31.61
CA LEU A 91 -17.40 12.77 30.65
C LEU A 91 -17.73 14.16 30.10
N LYS A 92 -17.20 15.23 30.70
CA LYS A 92 -17.31 16.58 30.14
C LYS A 92 -16.74 16.65 28.71
N PRO A 93 -17.16 17.64 27.90
CA PRO A 93 -16.53 17.91 26.61
C PRO A 93 -15.00 17.99 26.73
N TYR A 94 -14.30 17.46 25.73
CA TYR A 94 -12.85 17.44 25.72
C TYR A 94 -12.30 18.87 25.71
N ASN A 95 -11.43 19.17 26.67
CA ASN A 95 -10.73 20.44 26.71
C ASN A 95 -9.26 20.23 26.27
N PRO A 96 -8.86 20.77 25.11
CA PRO A 96 -7.50 20.60 24.61
C PRO A 96 -6.43 21.29 25.48
N ALA A 97 -6.79 22.33 26.26
CA ALA A 97 -5.86 23.06 27.10
C ALA A 97 -5.40 22.25 28.33
N ASP A 98 -6.32 21.50 28.95
CA ASP A 98 -6.03 20.69 30.14
C ASP A 98 -5.98 19.16 29.85
N ARG A 99 -6.30 18.75 28.61
CA ARG A 99 -6.35 17.35 28.12
C ARG A 99 -7.37 16.45 28.85
N THR A 100 -8.34 17.04 29.51
CA THR A 100 -9.40 16.33 30.25
C THR A 100 -10.69 16.25 29.44
N GLY A 101 -11.63 15.39 29.84
CA GLY A 101 -12.89 15.20 29.11
C GLY A 101 -12.81 14.27 27.90
N GLY A 102 -13.94 14.12 27.21
CA GLY A 102 -14.10 13.33 25.99
C GLY A 102 -14.14 11.80 26.20
N PHE A 103 -14.46 11.32 27.40
CA PHE A 103 -14.67 9.89 27.62
C PHE A 103 -16.11 9.49 27.31
N THR A 104 -16.29 8.20 27.05
CA THR A 104 -17.59 7.54 26.88
C THR A 104 -17.78 6.54 28.02
N ARG A 105 -18.95 6.53 28.66
CA ARG A 105 -19.30 5.58 29.70
C ARG A 105 -19.81 4.27 29.09
N LEU A 106 -19.14 3.17 29.41
CA LEU A 106 -19.59 1.80 29.15
C LEU A 106 -20.07 1.18 30.48
N ASN A 107 -21.37 0.92 30.59
CA ASN A 107 -21.93 0.26 31.76
C ASN A 107 -21.68 -1.25 31.68
N LEU A 108 -21.18 -1.84 32.78
CA LEU A 108 -20.89 -3.26 32.93
C LEU A 108 -21.67 -3.80 34.13
N GLU A 109 -21.78 -5.12 34.28
CA GLU A 109 -22.44 -5.69 35.44
C GLU A 109 -21.67 -5.32 36.73
N GLY A 110 -22.32 -4.58 37.64
CA GLY A 110 -21.74 -4.16 38.92
C GLY A 110 -20.78 -2.96 38.87
N GLY A 111 -20.59 -2.33 37.70
CA GLY A 111 -19.68 -1.19 37.57
C GLY A 111 -19.69 -0.56 36.17
N ARG A 112 -18.65 0.22 35.86
CA ARG A 112 -18.53 0.93 34.58
C ARG A 112 -17.09 1.17 34.19
N ALA A 113 -16.85 1.28 32.89
CA ALA A 113 -15.58 1.69 32.31
C ALA A 113 -15.76 2.98 31.52
N LEU A 114 -14.92 3.98 31.76
CA LEU A 114 -14.88 5.19 30.96
C LEU A 114 -13.75 5.04 29.94
N ILE A 115 -14.05 5.09 28.65
CA ILE A 115 -13.07 4.84 27.59
C ILE A 115 -12.82 6.07 26.72
N ARG A 116 -11.58 6.23 26.26
CA ARG A 116 -11.17 7.23 25.28
C ARG A 116 -10.16 6.62 24.31
N VAL A 117 -10.41 6.81 23.02
CA VAL A 117 -9.51 6.35 21.94
C VAL A 117 -9.03 7.57 21.17
N SER A 118 -7.71 7.64 20.97
CA SER A 118 -7.06 8.73 20.23
C SER A 118 -5.95 8.16 19.35
N TYR A 119 -5.74 8.77 18.20
CA TYR A 119 -4.60 8.44 17.35
C TYR A 119 -3.47 9.43 17.63
N GLN A 120 -2.27 8.90 17.83
CA GLN A 120 -1.07 9.67 18.09
C GLN A 120 -0.10 9.47 16.92
N PRO A 121 0.01 10.43 15.99
CA PRO A 121 1.02 10.41 14.91
C PRO A 121 2.45 10.21 15.42
N SER A 122 2.72 10.85 16.54
CA SER A 122 3.95 10.82 17.31
C SER A 122 3.61 11.31 18.72
N GLY A 123 4.29 10.77 19.71
CA GLY A 123 4.06 11.06 21.11
C GLY A 123 5.38 11.14 21.90
N PRO A 124 5.32 11.69 23.13
CA PRO A 124 6.50 11.81 23.99
C PRO A 124 7.07 10.45 24.42
N VAL A 125 6.22 9.41 24.44
CA VAL A 125 6.59 8.03 24.81
C VAL A 125 6.94 7.19 23.57
N HIS A 126 6.16 7.35 22.49
CA HIS A 126 6.35 6.63 21.24
C HIS A 126 6.48 7.61 20.08
N GLN A 127 7.63 7.62 19.41
CA GLN A 127 7.85 8.44 18.22
C GLN A 127 7.19 7.85 16.95
N GLN A 128 6.78 6.58 16.98
CA GLN A 128 6.04 5.90 15.92
C GLN A 128 4.53 6.13 16.06
N PRO A 129 3.75 6.11 14.95
CA PRO A 129 2.30 6.23 15.00
C PRO A 129 1.66 5.10 15.82
N VAL A 130 0.74 5.45 16.72
CA VAL A 130 0.01 4.49 17.57
C VAL A 130 -1.41 4.97 17.84
N ILE A 131 -2.32 4.02 18.05
CA ILE A 131 -3.63 4.27 18.64
C ILE A 131 -3.50 4.10 20.15
N LYS A 132 -3.73 5.20 20.88
CA LYS A 132 -3.76 5.22 22.35
C LYS A 132 -5.17 5.00 22.83
N ILE A 133 -5.33 4.00 23.70
CA ILE A 133 -6.58 3.67 24.37
C ILE A 133 -6.40 3.96 25.86
N GLU A 134 -7.31 4.74 26.43
CA GLU A 134 -7.36 5.02 27.87
C GLU A 134 -8.67 4.44 28.43
N SER A 135 -8.58 3.75 29.56
CA SER A 135 -9.75 3.22 30.25
C SER A 135 -9.68 3.47 31.75
N ILE A 136 -10.81 3.88 32.32
CA ILE A 136 -10.96 4.17 33.75
C ILE A 136 -12.09 3.32 34.30
N GLY A 137 -11.73 2.33 35.09
CA GLY A 137 -12.70 1.42 35.72
C GLY A 137 -13.17 1.98 37.05
N ARG A 138 -14.49 1.86 37.28
CA ARG A 138 -15.16 2.36 38.49
C ARG A 138 -16.24 1.39 38.95
N VAL A 139 -16.37 1.26 40.26
CA VAL A 139 -17.40 0.42 40.89
C VAL A 139 -18.72 1.20 40.96
N GLY A 140 -19.85 0.47 40.89
CA GLY A 140 -21.19 1.04 40.96
C GLY A 140 -21.75 1.47 39.61
N LEU A 141 -23.07 1.37 39.48
CA LEU A 141 -23.83 1.86 38.32
C LEU A 141 -24.27 3.29 38.58
N VAL A 142 -24.23 4.11 37.54
CA VAL A 142 -24.73 5.49 37.58
C VAL A 142 -25.87 5.57 36.60
N ASP A 143 -27.07 5.83 37.10
CA ASP A 143 -28.22 6.14 36.26
C ASP A 143 -28.27 7.67 36.09
N PRO A 144 -28.12 8.19 34.86
CA PRO A 144 -28.20 9.62 34.58
C PRO A 144 -29.53 10.27 35.00
N ASN A 145 -30.61 9.48 35.14
CA ASN A 145 -31.95 9.96 35.49
C ASN A 145 -32.27 9.81 36.98
N ASP A 146 -31.42 9.14 37.76
CA ASP A 146 -31.62 8.94 39.20
C ASP A 146 -30.47 9.56 40.03
N PRO A 147 -30.69 10.75 40.62
CA PRO A 147 -29.68 11.43 41.41
C PRO A 147 -29.32 10.72 42.74
N THR A 148 -30.07 9.69 43.14
CA THR A 148 -29.73 8.89 44.33
C THR A 148 -28.56 7.92 44.11
N THR A 149 -28.15 7.73 42.84
CA THR A 149 -26.97 6.93 42.47
C THR A 149 -25.64 7.68 42.66
N PHE A 150 -25.67 8.97 43.05
CA PHE A 150 -24.48 9.82 43.22
C PHE A 150 -23.94 9.80 44.66
N GLN A 151 -23.44 8.67 45.16
CA GLN A 151 -22.83 8.64 46.50
C GLN A 151 -21.38 9.17 46.47
N LEU A 152 -20.99 9.91 47.53
CA LEU A 152 -19.63 10.48 47.67
C LEU A 152 -18.53 9.41 47.74
N ALA A 153 -18.83 8.21 48.24
CA ALA A 153 -17.90 7.08 48.31
C ALA A 153 -17.48 6.55 46.92
N ASP A 154 -18.34 6.71 45.92
CA ASP A 154 -18.06 6.28 44.53
C ASP A 154 -17.11 7.23 43.80
N ARG A 155 -16.72 8.36 44.41
CA ARG A 155 -15.83 9.37 43.79
C ARG A 155 -14.33 9.02 43.88
N GLU A 156 -13.92 8.24 44.88
CA GLU A 156 -12.49 8.05 45.18
C GLU A 156 -11.88 6.77 44.61
N GLN A 157 -12.68 5.73 44.35
CA GLN A 157 -12.16 4.42 43.94
C GLN A 157 -12.20 4.22 42.43
N ARG A 158 -11.01 4.18 41.82
CA ARG A 158 -10.82 4.00 40.37
C ARG A 158 -9.52 3.30 40.05
N ALA A 159 -9.45 2.70 38.88
CA ALA A 159 -8.22 2.24 38.26
C ALA A 159 -8.11 2.86 36.86
N GLU A 160 -6.92 3.33 36.51
CA GLU A 160 -6.65 4.03 35.25
C GLU A 160 -5.62 3.22 34.45
N ARG A 161 -6.01 2.68 33.29
CA ARG A 161 -5.14 1.90 32.41
C ARG A 161 -5.02 2.51 31.02
N VAL A 162 -3.86 2.30 30.40
CA VAL A 162 -3.56 2.71 29.03
C VAL A 162 -3.04 1.54 28.21
N ALA A 163 -3.42 1.50 26.94
CA ALA A 163 -2.86 0.60 25.94
C ALA A 163 -2.43 1.38 24.69
N TYR A 164 -1.36 0.91 24.05
CA TYR A 164 -0.90 1.41 22.75
C TYR A 164 -0.99 0.30 21.72
N VAL A 165 -1.69 0.57 20.62
CA VAL A 165 -1.96 -0.37 19.53
C VAL A 165 -1.37 0.17 18.24
N GLN A 166 -0.70 -0.69 17.49
CA GLN A 166 -0.16 -0.35 16.17
C GLN A 166 -1.13 -0.74 15.05
N ILE A 167 -1.06 -0.04 13.93
CA ILE A 167 -1.83 -0.37 12.74
C ILE A 167 -1.10 -1.48 11.97
N GLY A 168 0.24 -1.43 11.93
CA GLY A 168 1.11 -2.39 11.27
C GLY A 168 1.21 -2.16 9.77
N THR A 169 0.08 -1.96 9.09
CA THR A 169 0.03 -1.79 7.62
C THR A 169 0.78 -0.55 7.13
N ILE A 170 0.73 0.57 7.87
CA ILE A 170 1.30 1.85 7.45
C ILE A 170 2.50 2.31 8.29
N ASP A 171 2.85 1.58 9.35
CA ASP A 171 3.79 2.08 10.37
C ASP A 171 5.27 1.90 9.97
N TYR A 172 5.54 1.04 8.97
CA TYR A 172 6.86 0.59 8.57
C TYR A 172 7.06 0.77 7.06
N LEU A 173 8.29 1.05 6.62
CA LEU A 173 8.67 0.89 5.21
C LEU A 173 8.45 -0.55 4.79
N ARG A 174 8.94 -1.47 5.63
CA ARG A 174 8.81 -2.90 5.42
C ARG A 174 8.48 -3.62 6.72
N PHE A 175 7.35 -4.32 6.73
CA PHE A 175 6.93 -5.18 7.83
C PHE A 175 6.77 -6.61 7.33
N VAL A 176 7.66 -7.50 7.75
CA VAL A 176 7.56 -8.94 7.46
C VAL A 176 6.88 -9.63 8.64
N MET A 177 5.63 -10.05 8.43
CA MET A 177 4.69 -10.36 9.50
C MET A 177 4.84 -11.76 10.09
N ASN A 178 5.26 -12.76 9.30
CA ASN A 178 5.31 -14.16 9.73
C ASN A 178 4.06 -14.57 10.52
N LYS A 179 2.86 -14.39 9.93
CA LYS A 179 1.54 -14.57 10.57
C LYS A 179 1.39 -15.92 11.27
N GLU A 180 2.02 -16.95 10.73
CA GLU A 180 1.98 -18.32 11.25
C GLU A 180 3.16 -18.69 12.17
N GLN A 181 4.04 -17.73 12.47
CA GLN A 181 5.24 -17.92 13.31
C GLN A 181 6.13 -19.08 12.86
N ARG A 182 6.30 -19.23 11.53
CA ARG A 182 7.17 -20.26 10.96
C ARG A 182 8.64 -19.90 11.21
N GLY A 183 9.48 -20.91 11.37
CA GLY A 183 10.94 -20.75 11.53
C GLY A 183 11.71 -20.44 10.23
N THR A 184 11.01 -20.19 9.12
CA THR A 184 11.60 -19.90 7.81
C THR A 184 12.39 -18.59 7.86
N LEU A 185 13.51 -18.56 7.15
CA LEU A 185 14.31 -17.35 6.98
C LEU A 185 13.60 -16.39 6.02
N MET A 186 13.51 -15.13 6.44
CA MET A 186 13.10 -14.01 5.62
C MET A 186 14.34 -13.43 4.95
N GLU A 187 14.29 -13.12 3.66
CA GLU A 187 15.46 -12.74 2.88
C GLU A 187 15.30 -11.32 2.33
N LEU A 188 16.28 -10.47 2.61
CA LEU A 188 16.37 -9.12 2.07
C LEU A 188 17.69 -8.93 1.33
N GLY A 189 17.58 -8.47 0.09
CA GLY A 189 18.72 -8.28 -0.81
C GLY A 189 19.09 -9.56 -1.56
N VAL A 190 19.99 -9.41 -2.52
CA VAL A 190 20.54 -10.49 -3.34
C VAL A 190 22.06 -10.33 -3.44
N PRO A 191 22.83 -11.43 -3.44
CA PRO A 191 24.29 -11.36 -3.51
C PRO A 191 24.78 -10.92 -4.90
N THR A 192 24.05 -11.34 -5.93
CA THR A 192 24.32 -11.03 -7.33
C THR A 192 23.02 -11.14 -8.12
N ILE A 193 22.96 -10.45 -9.25
CA ILE A 193 21.84 -10.53 -10.20
C ILE A 193 22.13 -11.47 -11.39
N GLY A 194 23.24 -12.23 -11.33
CA GLY A 194 23.58 -13.22 -12.35
C GLY A 194 23.87 -12.63 -13.73
N LEU A 195 24.36 -11.39 -13.75
CA LEU A 195 24.78 -10.69 -14.96
C LEU A 195 26.27 -10.37 -14.87
N LEU A 196 26.94 -10.45 -16.00
CA LEU A 196 28.36 -10.16 -16.13
C LEU A 196 28.56 -8.83 -16.85
N ASP A 197 29.56 -8.06 -16.40
CA ASP A 197 30.08 -6.90 -17.10
C ASP A 197 30.84 -7.29 -18.38
N GLU A 198 31.34 -6.28 -19.08
CA GLU A 198 32.10 -6.43 -20.32
C GLU A 198 33.42 -7.22 -20.13
N GLN A 199 33.91 -7.30 -18.90
CA GLN A 199 35.13 -8.02 -18.50
C GLN A 199 34.82 -9.41 -17.91
N GLY A 200 33.57 -9.86 -17.93
CA GLY A 200 33.14 -11.16 -17.40
C GLY A 200 33.05 -11.21 -15.87
N ARG A 201 33.04 -10.07 -15.18
CA ARG A 201 32.87 -9.96 -13.72
C ARG A 201 31.40 -9.75 -13.39
N GLU A 202 30.93 -10.23 -12.25
CA GLU A 202 29.55 -9.99 -11.85
C GLU A 202 29.25 -8.49 -11.69
N LEU A 203 28.08 -8.07 -12.17
CA LEU A 203 27.63 -6.70 -12.01
C LEU A 203 27.49 -6.38 -10.51
N PRO A 204 28.07 -5.26 -10.04
CA PRO A 204 27.85 -4.83 -8.67
C PRO A 204 26.36 -4.55 -8.48
N TYR A 205 25.75 -5.22 -7.50
CA TYR A 205 24.36 -4.98 -7.14
C TYR A 205 24.28 -4.59 -5.67
N ARG A 206 23.56 -3.49 -5.44
CA ARG A 206 23.33 -2.91 -4.12
C ARG A 206 21.85 -2.70 -3.90
N THR A 207 21.30 -3.30 -2.85
CA THR A 207 19.95 -3.03 -2.37
C THR A 207 19.95 -1.78 -1.51
N ILE A 208 19.10 -0.81 -1.85
CA ILE A 208 18.92 0.44 -1.09
C ILE A 208 17.49 0.47 -0.56
N LEU A 209 17.34 0.60 0.76
CA LEU A 209 16.06 0.78 1.45
C LEU A 209 16.03 2.17 2.10
N GLY A 210 15.11 3.02 1.64
CA GLY A 210 15.03 4.42 2.04
C GLY A 210 15.86 5.37 1.16
N GLU A 211 15.77 6.67 1.43
CA GLU A 211 16.39 7.71 0.61
C GLU A 211 17.73 8.18 1.17
N PRO A 212 18.88 7.84 0.54
CA PRO A 212 20.18 8.33 0.96
C PRO A 212 20.33 9.82 0.61
N PRO A 213 21.18 10.56 1.33
CA PRO A 213 21.37 11.97 1.04
C PRO A 213 22.11 12.18 -0.29
N ASP A 214 21.69 13.17 -1.07
CA ASP A 214 22.41 13.59 -2.28
C ASP A 214 23.66 14.37 -1.90
N GLY A 215 24.85 13.88 -2.27
CA GLY A 215 26.07 14.69 -2.21
C GLY A 215 26.67 14.93 -0.81
N GLY A 216 26.24 14.19 0.21
CA GLY A 216 26.78 14.29 1.58
C GLY A 216 25.69 14.45 2.63
N ILE A 217 26.04 14.19 3.90
CA ILE A 217 25.12 13.97 5.04
C ILE A 217 24.30 15.21 5.47
N THR A 218 24.20 16.25 4.65
CA THR A 218 23.62 17.53 5.03
C THR A 218 22.65 18.02 3.95
N GLU A 219 21.36 17.77 4.19
CA GLU A 219 20.16 18.54 3.79
C GLU A 219 19.00 17.67 3.25
N PHE A 220 17.91 17.70 4.03
CA PHE A 220 16.50 17.42 3.71
C PHE A 220 16.04 16.10 3.03
N GLY A 221 16.93 15.17 2.66
CA GLY A 221 16.56 13.90 2.00
C GLY A 221 16.59 12.62 2.85
N MET A 222 17.15 12.64 4.07
CA MET A 222 17.30 11.41 4.86
C MET A 222 15.98 10.95 5.51
N GLY A 223 15.60 9.71 5.21
CA GLY A 223 14.47 9.03 5.85
C GLY A 223 13.98 7.87 5.01
N GLY A 224 13.90 6.69 5.61
CA GLY A 224 13.52 5.46 4.91
C GLY A 224 12.25 4.84 5.44
N GLY A 225 11.84 5.16 6.67
CA GLY A 225 10.80 4.43 7.39
C GLY A 225 11.35 3.21 8.13
N SER A 226 10.69 2.86 9.24
CA SER A 226 11.14 1.73 10.09
C SER A 226 11.02 0.39 9.36
N ILE A 227 11.83 -0.58 9.75
CA ILE A 227 11.73 -1.97 9.29
C ILE A 227 11.42 -2.87 10.48
N TYR A 228 10.45 -3.77 10.33
CA TYR A 228 10.08 -4.75 11.33
C TYR A 228 10.02 -6.16 10.74
N VAL A 229 10.62 -7.14 11.39
CA VAL A 229 10.61 -8.54 10.95
C VAL A 229 10.26 -9.47 12.12
N ASN A 230 9.14 -10.18 12.04
CA ASN A 230 8.63 -11.09 13.07
C ASN A 230 9.28 -12.49 13.07
N GLY A 231 10.47 -12.63 12.49
CA GLY A 231 11.14 -13.92 12.33
C GLY A 231 12.64 -13.77 12.16
N ASN A 232 13.29 -14.84 11.73
CA ASN A 232 14.72 -14.81 11.42
C ASN A 232 14.94 -14.07 10.09
N LEU A 233 15.89 -13.15 10.07
CA LEU A 233 16.21 -12.33 8.89
C LEU A 233 17.59 -12.71 8.34
N ARG A 234 17.66 -12.95 7.04
CA ARG A 234 18.90 -13.06 6.29
C ARG A 234 19.07 -11.84 5.39
N PHE A 235 20.17 -11.13 5.58
CA PHE A 235 20.65 -10.18 4.58
C PHE A 235 21.55 -10.89 3.57
N ASN A 236 21.43 -10.50 2.29
CA ASN A 236 22.29 -11.00 1.22
C ASN A 236 22.87 -9.85 0.40
N GLY A 237 24.16 -9.94 0.07
CA GLY A 237 24.85 -8.98 -0.81
C GLY A 237 25.18 -7.65 -0.14
N ASP A 238 25.21 -6.57 -0.93
CA ASP A 238 25.42 -5.21 -0.43
C ASP A 238 24.07 -4.54 -0.14
N VAL A 239 23.75 -4.35 1.15
CA VAL A 239 22.49 -3.77 1.61
C VAL A 239 22.76 -2.45 2.34
N ARG A 240 22.15 -1.37 1.86
CA ARG A 240 22.14 -0.06 2.50
C ARG A 240 20.75 0.28 2.99
N ILE A 241 20.64 0.60 4.28
CA ILE A 241 19.41 1.00 4.92
C ILE A 241 19.59 2.43 5.40
N VAL A 242 18.69 3.33 5.01
CA VAL A 242 18.75 4.74 5.39
C VAL A 242 17.62 5.03 6.36
N LEU A 243 17.93 5.55 7.54
CA LEU A 243 16.93 5.91 8.56
C LEU A 243 17.19 7.30 9.12
N ASP A 244 16.10 7.95 9.57
CA ASP A 244 16.16 9.16 10.38
C ASP A 244 15.70 8.88 11.82
N PRO A 245 16.66 8.72 12.78
CA PRO A 245 16.37 8.50 14.18
C PRO A 245 15.53 9.60 14.84
N THR A 246 15.60 10.84 14.34
CA THR A 246 14.85 11.97 14.91
C THR A 246 13.34 11.80 14.72
N ARG A 247 12.95 10.98 13.73
CA ARG A 247 11.56 10.65 13.43
C ARG A 247 11.13 9.29 14.00
N GLY A 248 11.92 8.70 14.90
CA GLY A 248 11.61 7.41 15.53
C GLY A 248 11.83 6.18 14.64
N GLU A 249 12.60 6.32 13.56
CA GLU A 249 12.86 5.24 12.61
C GLU A 249 13.89 4.25 13.16
N ARG A 250 13.56 2.95 13.07
CA ARG A 250 14.36 1.86 13.66
C ARG A 250 14.24 0.57 12.84
N ILE A 251 15.19 -0.33 13.05
CA ILE A 251 15.21 -1.69 12.49
C ILE A 251 15.01 -2.68 13.64
N TYR A 252 13.91 -3.43 13.58
CA TYR A 252 13.54 -4.40 14.59
C TYR A 252 13.39 -5.78 13.98
N VAL A 253 14.09 -6.76 14.54
CA VAL A 253 14.00 -8.16 14.14
C VAL A 253 13.69 -9.00 15.37
N ALA A 254 12.50 -9.59 15.45
CA ALA A 254 12.09 -10.41 16.59
C ALA A 254 12.84 -11.76 16.67
N GLY A 255 13.47 -12.21 15.58
CA GLY A 255 14.32 -13.40 15.52
C GLY A 255 15.82 -13.10 15.40
N GLU A 256 16.60 -14.10 14.99
CA GLU A 256 18.03 -13.92 14.73
C GLU A 256 18.27 -13.27 13.36
N VAL A 257 19.29 -12.41 13.29
CA VAL A 257 19.82 -11.87 12.04
C VAL A 257 21.05 -12.68 11.64
N VAL A 258 21.02 -13.18 10.41
CA VAL A 258 22.11 -13.90 9.76
C VAL A 258 22.50 -13.19 8.47
N HIS A 259 23.75 -13.36 8.07
CA HIS A 259 24.28 -12.83 6.83
C HIS A 259 24.55 -13.99 5.87
N GLY A 260 24.25 -13.80 4.60
CA GLY A 260 24.74 -14.67 3.54
C GLY A 260 26.24 -14.48 3.31
N ASP A 261 26.79 -15.28 2.42
CA ASP A 261 28.21 -15.17 2.04
C ASP A 261 28.50 -13.79 1.43
N ASN A 262 29.68 -13.22 1.74
CA ASN A 262 30.12 -11.91 1.25
C ASN A 262 29.10 -10.77 1.44
N THR A 263 28.30 -10.82 2.51
CA THR A 263 27.24 -9.82 2.75
C THR A 263 27.77 -8.64 3.56
N THR A 264 27.48 -7.42 3.09
CA THR A 264 27.77 -6.17 3.78
C THR A 264 26.48 -5.40 4.03
N VAL A 265 26.21 -5.05 5.29
CA VAL A 265 25.00 -4.31 5.67
C VAL A 265 25.39 -3.01 6.34
N GLN A 266 24.95 -1.89 5.77
CA GLN A 266 25.24 -0.55 6.27
C GLN A 266 23.95 0.19 6.63
N LEU A 267 23.92 0.73 7.84
CA LEU A 267 22.91 1.69 8.28
C LEU A 267 23.46 3.10 8.11
N ILE A 268 22.74 3.95 7.39
CA ILE A 268 23.07 5.35 7.16
C ILE A 268 22.07 6.22 7.93
N THR A 269 22.57 7.12 8.77
CA THR A 269 21.76 8.10 9.49
C THR A 269 22.41 9.48 9.42
N PRO A 270 21.69 10.56 9.81
CA PRO A 270 22.29 11.89 9.93
C PRO A 270 23.50 11.94 10.88
N GLN A 271 23.62 10.98 11.79
CA GLN A 271 24.73 10.89 12.76
C GLN A 271 25.95 10.14 12.22
N GLY A 272 25.83 9.41 11.09
CA GLY A 272 26.94 8.69 10.47
C GLY A 272 26.52 7.36 9.82
N VAL A 273 27.52 6.56 9.46
CA VAL A 273 27.35 5.22 8.87
C VAL A 273 27.76 4.16 9.88
N PHE A 274 26.91 3.15 10.08
CA PHE A 274 27.15 2.02 10.97
C PHE A 274 27.15 0.71 10.19
N ASN A 275 28.15 -0.14 10.41
CA ASN A 275 28.12 -1.51 9.91
C ASN A 275 27.25 -2.36 10.84
N LEU A 276 26.28 -3.09 10.29
CA LEU A 276 25.39 -3.95 11.05
C LEU A 276 25.91 -5.39 10.99
N PRO A 277 26.46 -5.96 12.07
CA PRO A 277 26.92 -7.34 12.09
C PRO A 277 25.76 -8.34 12.34
N PRO A 278 25.93 -9.63 12.00
CA PRO A 278 24.94 -10.65 12.29
C PRO A 278 24.83 -10.91 13.81
N SER A 279 23.70 -11.46 14.25
CA SER A 279 23.38 -11.68 15.68
C SER A 279 24.42 -12.47 16.48
N ARG A 280 25.18 -13.34 15.81
CA ARG A 280 26.19 -14.20 16.44
C ARG A 280 27.58 -13.56 16.56
N ASP A 281 27.77 -12.38 15.98
CA ASP A 281 29.03 -11.67 16.08
C ASP A 281 29.29 -11.25 17.55
N PRO A 282 30.48 -11.52 18.11
CA PRO A 282 30.84 -11.08 19.46
C PRO A 282 30.82 -9.54 19.61
N ASN A 283 31.01 -8.80 18.53
CA ASN A 283 30.99 -7.35 18.48
C ASN A 283 29.63 -6.80 18.01
N PHE A 284 28.55 -7.57 18.14
CA PHE A 284 27.21 -7.09 17.78
C PHE A 284 26.90 -5.76 18.46
N THR A 285 26.53 -4.77 17.64
CA THR A 285 26.14 -3.42 18.05
C THR A 285 24.69 -3.16 17.69
N THR A 286 23.95 -2.46 18.56
CA THR A 286 22.60 -1.97 18.22
C THR A 286 22.61 -0.66 17.45
N ALA A 287 23.79 -0.15 17.08
CA ALA A 287 23.97 1.17 16.50
C ALA A 287 23.26 2.25 17.34
N ASN A 288 23.54 2.28 18.65
CA ASN A 288 22.90 3.18 19.62
C ASN A 288 21.39 2.95 19.79
N GLY A 289 20.96 1.68 19.76
CA GLY A 289 19.57 1.27 19.95
C GLY A 289 18.67 1.34 18.71
N LEU A 290 19.22 1.69 17.55
CA LEU A 290 18.50 1.80 16.27
C LEU A 290 18.24 0.45 15.59
N TYR A 291 19.10 -0.52 15.85
CA TYR A 291 19.05 -1.86 15.29
C TYR A 291 18.97 -2.88 16.43
N ARG A 292 17.93 -3.72 16.41
CA ARG A 292 17.66 -4.70 17.46
C ARG A 292 17.30 -6.06 16.87
N ASP A 293 17.66 -7.10 17.59
CA ASP A 293 17.41 -8.49 17.21
C ASP A 293 16.67 -9.27 18.33
N GLY A 294 16.37 -10.54 18.09
CA GLY A 294 15.59 -11.36 19.01
C GLY A 294 16.36 -11.89 20.24
N ARG A 295 17.66 -11.57 20.37
CA ARG A 295 18.49 -12.20 21.42
C ARG A 295 18.26 -11.52 22.78
N PRO A 296 18.01 -12.29 23.86
CA PRO A 296 17.78 -11.76 25.22
C PRO A 296 19.09 -11.38 25.91
N LEU A 297 19.95 -10.63 25.23
CA LEU A 297 21.25 -10.19 25.71
C LEU A 297 21.41 -8.68 25.51
N THR A 298 22.40 -8.11 26.19
CA THR A 298 22.87 -6.75 25.92
C THR A 298 23.91 -6.79 24.80
N ALA A 299 23.91 -5.79 23.93
CA ALA A 299 24.91 -5.66 22.86
C ALA A 299 26.22 -5.07 23.38
N ALA A 300 27.25 -5.08 22.52
CA ALA A 300 28.57 -4.54 22.85
C ALA A 300 28.54 -3.02 23.12
N ASP A 301 27.56 -2.30 22.57
CA ASP A 301 27.30 -0.88 22.82
C ASP A 301 26.43 -0.61 24.07
N GLY A 302 26.11 -1.65 24.87
CA GLY A 302 25.44 -1.51 26.17
C GLY A 302 23.90 -1.42 26.12
N TYR A 303 23.30 -1.47 24.93
CA TYR A 303 21.85 -1.41 24.76
C TYR A 303 21.20 -2.80 24.75
N PRO A 304 19.93 -2.91 25.20
CA PRO A 304 19.18 -4.15 25.11
C PRO A 304 18.90 -4.50 23.65
N ARG A 305 19.09 -5.77 23.31
CA ARG A 305 18.91 -6.27 21.95
C ARG A 305 17.48 -6.72 21.68
N ALA A 306 16.88 -7.46 22.61
CA ALA A 306 15.60 -8.14 22.42
C ALA A 306 14.46 -7.22 21.99
N ILE A 307 13.74 -7.64 20.95
CA ILE A 307 12.44 -7.12 20.57
C ILE A 307 11.43 -8.27 20.51
N ALA A 308 10.21 -8.01 21.01
CA ALA A 308 9.15 -9.01 21.03
C ALA A 308 8.56 -9.23 19.62
N TYR A 309 7.81 -10.31 19.42
CA TYR A 309 6.98 -10.49 18.24
C TYR A 309 5.76 -9.54 18.27
N LEU A 310 5.45 -8.90 17.15
CA LEU A 310 4.30 -8.03 16.95
C LEU A 310 3.17 -8.80 16.27
N GLU A 311 2.05 -9.07 16.94
CA GLU A 311 0.94 -9.79 16.31
C GLU A 311 0.41 -9.00 15.10
N PRO A 312 0.43 -9.58 13.88
CA PRO A 312 0.13 -8.82 12.68
C PRO A 312 -1.35 -8.46 12.56
N PRO A 313 -1.66 -7.36 11.85
CA PRO A 313 -3.03 -6.99 11.55
C PRO A 313 -3.68 -8.02 10.63
N ARG A 314 -4.99 -8.18 10.75
CA ARG A 314 -5.77 -9.16 9.98
C ARG A 314 -6.92 -8.48 9.25
N MET A 315 -7.08 -8.78 7.97
CA MET A 315 -8.15 -8.25 7.12
C MET A 315 -9.42 -9.11 7.15
N ASP A 316 -9.31 -10.36 7.59
CA ASP A 316 -10.35 -11.39 7.53
C ASP A 316 -11.02 -11.67 8.88
N THR A 317 -10.80 -10.81 9.89
CA THR A 317 -11.44 -10.94 11.19
C THR A 317 -12.95 -10.80 11.09
N VAL A 318 -13.65 -11.79 11.65
CA VAL A 318 -15.11 -11.82 11.72
C VAL A 318 -15.57 -11.21 13.04
N ASP A 319 -16.57 -10.34 12.96
CA ASP A 319 -17.27 -9.84 14.14
C ASP A 319 -18.23 -10.93 14.67
N PRO A 320 -18.09 -11.39 15.93
CA PRO A 320 -18.94 -12.43 16.49
C PRO A 320 -20.42 -12.03 16.61
N ALA A 321 -20.74 -10.73 16.68
CA ALA A 321 -22.11 -10.27 16.79
C ALA A 321 -22.87 -10.38 15.45
N THR A 322 -22.20 -10.08 14.34
CA THR A 322 -22.79 -10.08 13.00
C THR A 322 -22.45 -11.34 12.20
N ASN A 323 -21.43 -12.09 12.61
CA ASN A 323 -20.84 -13.22 11.88
C ASN A 323 -20.37 -12.83 10.47
N LEU A 324 -19.96 -11.58 10.28
CA LEU A 324 -19.48 -11.04 9.00
C LEU A 324 -18.04 -10.53 9.11
N PRO A 325 -17.21 -10.71 8.07
CA PRO A 325 -15.95 -9.99 7.94
C PRO A 325 -16.17 -8.48 7.81
N ARG A 326 -15.25 -7.69 8.37
CA ARG A 326 -15.27 -6.22 8.36
C ARG A 326 -15.60 -5.62 6.99
N TYR A 327 -14.87 -6.00 5.96
CA TYR A 327 -14.98 -5.37 4.64
C TYR A 327 -16.23 -5.76 3.89
N VAL A 328 -16.84 -6.90 4.24
CA VAL A 328 -18.16 -7.30 3.75
C VAL A 328 -19.23 -6.43 4.39
N ALA A 329 -19.16 -6.22 5.71
CA ALA A 329 -20.07 -5.31 6.42
C ALA A 329 -19.96 -3.87 5.92
N ALA A 330 -18.73 -3.38 5.70
CA ALA A 330 -18.45 -2.03 5.21
C ALA A 330 -18.90 -1.78 3.76
N THR A 331 -19.16 -2.82 2.96
CA THR A 331 -19.48 -2.69 1.53
C THR A 331 -20.81 -3.36 1.19
N ARG A 332 -20.82 -4.69 1.06
CA ARG A 332 -21.94 -5.52 0.63
C ARG A 332 -23.22 -5.29 1.43
N GLU A 333 -23.10 -5.20 2.75
CA GLU A 333 -24.26 -5.03 3.66
C GLU A 333 -24.59 -3.56 3.97
N SER A 334 -23.80 -2.61 3.46
CA SER A 334 -23.91 -1.19 3.80
C SER A 334 -24.91 -0.40 2.93
N GLY A 335 -25.60 -1.06 2.00
CA GLY A 335 -26.55 -0.41 1.10
C GLY A 335 -27.96 -0.25 1.67
N ILE A 336 -28.84 0.27 0.82
CA ILE A 336 -30.24 0.55 1.16
C ILE A 336 -31.07 -0.69 0.82
N TRP A 337 -32.02 -1.06 1.69
CA TRP A 337 -32.97 -2.13 1.39
C TRP A 337 -34.06 -1.63 0.44
N ARG A 338 -34.29 -2.36 -0.65
CA ARG A 338 -35.32 -2.07 -1.66
C ARG A 338 -36.10 -3.33 -2.01
N GLN A 339 -37.32 -3.15 -2.50
CA GLN A 339 -38.19 -4.24 -2.90
C GLN A 339 -38.20 -4.40 -4.42
N ARG A 340 -37.99 -5.62 -4.92
CA ARG A 340 -38.13 -5.96 -6.33
C ARG A 340 -39.59 -5.92 -6.77
N PRO A 341 -39.88 -5.85 -8.09
CA PRO A 341 -41.25 -5.97 -8.60
C PRO A 341 -41.99 -7.26 -8.21
N ASN A 342 -41.27 -8.33 -7.84
CA ASN A 342 -41.85 -9.60 -7.37
C ASN A 342 -42.09 -9.65 -5.84
N GLY A 343 -41.92 -8.53 -5.13
CA GLY A 343 -42.14 -8.42 -3.68
C GLY A 343 -40.96 -8.81 -2.80
N THR A 344 -39.85 -9.33 -3.35
CA THR A 344 -38.67 -9.72 -2.57
C THR A 344 -37.78 -8.52 -2.23
N TRP A 345 -37.29 -8.46 -1.00
CA TRP A 345 -36.35 -7.43 -0.56
C TRP A 345 -34.91 -7.79 -0.93
N PHE A 346 -34.11 -6.79 -1.30
CA PHE A 346 -32.67 -6.92 -1.54
C PHE A 346 -31.93 -5.68 -1.04
N ASN A 347 -30.65 -5.87 -0.72
CA ASN A 347 -29.75 -4.78 -0.32
C ASN A 347 -28.97 -4.29 -1.55
N THR A 348 -29.03 -2.99 -1.84
CA THR A 348 -28.32 -2.39 -3.00
C THR A 348 -26.80 -2.52 -2.90
N GLY A 349 -26.25 -2.70 -1.69
CA GLY A 349 -24.83 -2.93 -1.46
C GLY A 349 -24.31 -4.21 -2.10
N GLN A 350 -25.15 -5.23 -2.26
CA GLN A 350 -24.80 -6.47 -2.98
C GLN A 350 -24.47 -6.24 -4.46
N TYR A 351 -24.88 -5.09 -5.00
CA TYR A 351 -24.65 -4.68 -6.38
C TYR A 351 -23.64 -3.54 -6.51
N GLY A 352 -22.99 -3.16 -5.40
CA GLY A 352 -21.95 -2.11 -5.37
C GLY A 352 -22.47 -0.70 -5.07
N TYR A 353 -23.72 -0.54 -4.63
CA TYR A 353 -24.34 0.75 -4.28
C TYR A 353 -24.55 0.87 -2.76
N GLY A 354 -23.52 0.55 -1.99
CA GLY A 354 -23.46 0.73 -0.55
C GLY A 354 -22.63 1.96 -0.17
N ARG A 355 -22.44 2.18 1.14
CA ARG A 355 -21.47 3.18 1.63
C ARG A 355 -20.05 2.84 1.19
N GLY A 356 -19.73 1.58 0.95
CA GLY A 356 -18.54 1.16 0.22
C GLY A 356 -18.91 0.34 -1.01
N ILE A 357 -17.95 0.06 -1.87
CA ILE A 357 -18.18 -0.64 -3.13
C ILE A 357 -17.83 -2.10 -2.98
N TYR A 358 -18.78 -2.94 -3.35
CA TYR A 358 -18.65 -4.37 -3.36
C TYR A 358 -18.54 -4.90 -4.79
N ILE A 359 -17.53 -5.75 -5.03
CA ILE A 359 -17.29 -6.43 -6.30
C ILE A 359 -17.35 -7.94 -6.06
N ASN A 360 -18.41 -8.56 -6.56
CA ASN A 360 -18.53 -10.01 -6.58
C ASN A 360 -17.75 -10.57 -7.77
N ASN A 361 -16.51 -10.97 -7.55
CA ASN A 361 -15.65 -11.58 -8.57
C ASN A 361 -14.83 -12.76 -8.02
N ALA A 362 -15.39 -13.53 -7.08
CA ALA A 362 -14.70 -14.68 -6.45
C ALA A 362 -14.17 -15.72 -7.47
N GLN A 363 -14.76 -15.79 -8.66
CA GLN A 363 -14.32 -16.67 -9.75
C GLN A 363 -12.99 -16.25 -10.40
N ASP A 364 -12.55 -15.01 -10.17
CA ASP A 364 -11.27 -14.50 -10.69
C ASP A 364 -10.05 -14.98 -9.89
N ILE A 365 -10.26 -15.63 -8.74
CA ILE A 365 -9.15 -16.14 -7.91
C ILE A 365 -8.37 -17.20 -8.69
N GLN A 366 -7.06 -16.97 -8.85
CA GLN A 366 -6.15 -17.95 -9.43
C GLN A 366 -5.66 -18.91 -8.34
N GLN A 367 -6.29 -20.08 -8.24
CA GLN A 367 -5.95 -21.06 -7.22
C GLN A 367 -4.60 -21.74 -7.49
N GLU A 368 -3.72 -21.74 -6.49
CA GLU A 368 -2.51 -22.56 -6.51
C GLU A 368 -2.85 -24.02 -6.21
N SER A 369 -2.16 -24.96 -6.88
CA SER A 369 -2.34 -26.39 -6.66
C SER A 369 -1.05 -27.02 -6.15
N ARG A 370 -1.17 -28.11 -5.38
CA ARG A 370 -0.03 -28.93 -4.95
C ARG A 370 -0.29 -30.38 -5.34
N ASN A 371 0.40 -30.86 -6.38
CA ASN A 371 0.32 -32.25 -6.84
C ASN A 371 1.68 -32.94 -6.68
N LEU A 372 1.67 -34.28 -6.58
CA LEU A 372 2.87 -35.11 -6.39
C LEU A 372 3.91 -34.96 -7.52
N LEU A 373 3.48 -34.51 -8.71
CA LEU A 373 4.30 -34.30 -9.91
C LEU A 373 4.69 -32.83 -10.16
N GLY A 374 4.47 -31.95 -9.18
CA GLY A 374 4.60 -30.50 -9.32
C GLY A 374 3.23 -29.83 -9.48
N GLY A 375 3.03 -28.73 -8.77
CA GLY A 375 1.77 -27.97 -8.74
C GLY A 375 1.91 -26.60 -9.42
N TYR A 376 0.78 -26.00 -9.78
CA TYR A 376 0.74 -24.63 -10.28
C TYR A 376 0.91 -23.66 -9.10
N THR A 377 1.88 -22.76 -9.22
CA THR A 377 2.04 -21.62 -8.30
C THR A 377 2.07 -20.35 -9.10
N LEU A 378 1.52 -19.27 -8.55
CA LEU A 378 1.48 -17.98 -9.21
C LEU A 378 2.88 -17.43 -9.45
N ARG A 379 3.78 -17.59 -8.47
CA ARG A 379 5.19 -17.19 -8.61
C ARG A 379 5.88 -17.88 -9.76
N SER A 380 5.71 -19.20 -9.90
CA SER A 380 6.27 -19.93 -11.04
C SER A 380 5.66 -19.47 -12.36
N ASP A 381 4.38 -19.12 -12.41
CA ASP A 381 3.76 -18.60 -13.64
C ASP A 381 4.33 -17.22 -14.03
N TRP A 382 4.47 -16.32 -13.06
CA TRP A 382 5.05 -14.99 -13.27
C TRP A 382 6.50 -15.03 -13.74
N LEU A 383 7.29 -16.00 -13.25
CA LEU A 383 8.69 -16.18 -13.63
C LEU A 383 8.88 -16.91 -14.97
N ASN A 384 7.83 -17.53 -15.52
CA ASN A 384 7.90 -18.29 -16.78
C ASN A 384 6.96 -17.71 -17.85
N PRO A 385 7.35 -16.58 -18.47
CA PRO A 385 6.56 -15.95 -19.52
C PRO A 385 6.14 -16.92 -20.65
N GLY A 386 4.90 -16.77 -21.12
CA GLY A 386 4.35 -17.54 -22.24
C GLY A 386 4.01 -19.00 -21.93
N LYS A 387 4.12 -19.45 -20.67
CA LYS A 387 3.84 -20.84 -20.26
C LYS A 387 2.45 -21.08 -19.68
N SER A 388 1.64 -20.04 -19.49
CA SER A 388 0.26 -20.17 -19.04
C SER A 388 -0.73 -19.41 -19.93
N ARG A 389 -2.02 -19.71 -19.73
CA ARG A 389 -3.13 -19.03 -20.41
C ARG A 389 -3.27 -17.55 -20.05
N TYR A 390 -2.60 -17.10 -18.98
CA TYR A 390 -2.63 -15.71 -18.53
C TYR A 390 -1.56 -14.86 -19.23
N TRP A 391 -0.65 -15.49 -19.97
CA TRP A 391 0.28 -14.81 -20.85
C TRP A 391 -0.29 -14.70 -22.26
N ASN A 392 -0.58 -13.47 -22.68
CA ASN A 392 -0.99 -13.11 -24.03
C ASN A 392 0.21 -12.47 -24.76
N GLY A 393 1.07 -13.32 -25.32
CA GLY A 393 2.36 -12.90 -25.86
C GLY A 393 3.24 -12.27 -24.77
N PRO A 394 3.71 -11.01 -24.93
CA PRO A 394 4.53 -10.35 -23.92
C PRO A 394 3.74 -9.81 -22.72
N PHE A 395 2.40 -9.83 -22.76
CA PHE A 395 1.54 -9.27 -21.73
C PHE A 395 1.05 -10.36 -20.76
N TYR A 396 1.27 -10.19 -19.47
CA TYR A 396 0.58 -10.97 -18.45
C TYR A 396 -0.76 -10.29 -18.14
N GLU A 397 -1.87 -10.94 -18.49
CA GLU A 397 -3.25 -10.48 -18.36
C GLU A 397 -4.00 -11.38 -17.36
N PRO A 398 -3.86 -11.14 -16.04
CA PRO A 398 -4.53 -11.96 -15.03
C PRO A 398 -6.06 -11.72 -15.03
N PRO A 399 -6.86 -12.71 -14.62
CA PRO A 399 -8.27 -12.49 -14.32
C PRO A 399 -8.39 -11.58 -13.09
N GLY A 400 -9.42 -10.73 -13.07
CA GLY A 400 -9.66 -9.78 -11.99
C GLY A 400 -10.44 -8.57 -12.45
N ALA A 401 -11.11 -7.90 -11.50
CA ALA A 401 -11.74 -6.62 -11.74
C ALA A 401 -10.66 -5.53 -11.92
N PHE A 402 -10.75 -4.74 -12.99
CA PHE A 402 -9.83 -3.65 -13.29
C PHE A 402 -10.37 -2.34 -12.71
N ILE A 403 -9.65 -1.78 -11.76
CA ILE A 403 -9.95 -0.54 -11.06
C ILE A 403 -8.97 0.53 -11.55
N GLU A 404 -9.49 1.50 -12.29
CA GLU A 404 -8.74 2.66 -12.71
C GLU A 404 -9.14 3.86 -11.85
N LEU A 405 -8.16 4.48 -11.19
CA LEU A 405 -8.33 5.72 -10.45
C LEU A 405 -8.28 6.89 -11.45
N VAL A 406 -9.33 7.69 -11.49
CA VAL A 406 -9.53 8.68 -12.55
C VAL A 406 -9.69 10.07 -11.96
N GLU A 407 -8.93 11.01 -12.51
CA GLU A 407 -9.09 12.45 -12.32
C GLU A 407 -9.02 13.10 -13.70
N ILE A 408 -10.05 13.89 -14.03
CA ILE A 408 -10.17 14.61 -15.29
C ILE A 408 -10.02 16.09 -14.98
N LEU A 409 -9.00 16.70 -15.58
CA LEU A 409 -8.69 18.10 -15.41
C LEU A 409 -9.25 18.93 -16.57
N ASN A 410 -9.66 20.15 -16.28
CA ASN A 410 -9.88 21.19 -17.27
C ASN A 410 -8.53 21.82 -17.70
N PRO A 411 -8.48 22.55 -18.83
CA PRO A 411 -7.24 23.23 -19.27
C PRO A 411 -6.68 24.25 -18.27
N ASP A 412 -7.51 24.76 -17.35
CA ASP A 412 -7.11 25.66 -16.27
C ASP A 412 -6.58 24.93 -15.03
N GLY A 413 -6.53 23.59 -15.05
CA GLY A 413 -6.09 22.74 -13.95
C GLY A 413 -7.16 22.40 -12.91
N THR A 414 -8.40 22.92 -13.04
CA THR A 414 -9.50 22.57 -12.13
C THR A 414 -10.03 21.15 -12.39
N ILE A 415 -10.57 20.49 -11.37
CA ILE A 415 -11.06 19.11 -11.50
C ILE A 415 -12.47 19.13 -12.07
N ARG A 416 -12.62 18.58 -13.29
CA ARG A 416 -13.92 18.41 -13.96
C ARG A 416 -14.71 17.25 -13.36
N ALA A 417 -14.03 16.13 -13.14
CA ALA A 417 -14.59 14.92 -12.53
C ALA A 417 -13.46 14.10 -11.93
N GLN A 418 -13.73 13.44 -10.80
CA GLN A 418 -12.79 12.51 -10.19
C GLN A 418 -13.51 11.37 -9.49
N GLY A 419 -12.84 10.22 -9.39
CA GLY A 419 -13.39 9.00 -8.81
C GLY A 419 -12.65 7.78 -9.34
N PHE A 420 -13.39 6.78 -9.80
CA PHE A 420 -12.80 5.55 -10.30
C PHE A 420 -13.71 4.84 -11.30
N ARG A 421 -13.08 4.10 -12.21
CA ARG A 421 -13.73 3.29 -13.22
C ARG A 421 -13.43 1.83 -12.95
N ILE A 422 -14.48 1.03 -12.82
CA ILE A 422 -14.36 -0.39 -12.48
C ILE A 422 -14.90 -1.22 -13.64
N THR A 423 -14.01 -1.99 -14.25
CA THR A 423 -14.29 -2.92 -15.33
C THR A 423 -14.27 -4.35 -14.79
N ARG A 424 -15.43 -5.01 -14.85
CA ARG A 424 -15.61 -6.43 -14.48
C ARG A 424 -14.91 -7.36 -15.47
N ASN A 425 -14.80 -8.65 -15.13
CA ASN A 425 -14.13 -9.63 -15.97
C ASN A 425 -14.83 -9.72 -17.34
N GLN A 426 -14.06 -9.45 -18.39
CA GLN A 426 -14.57 -9.45 -19.77
C GLN A 426 -14.79 -10.88 -20.30
N ALA A 427 -14.10 -11.87 -19.73
CA ALA A 427 -14.16 -13.25 -20.21
C ALA A 427 -15.46 -13.97 -19.81
N ASP A 428 -16.13 -13.57 -18.74
CA ASP A 428 -17.42 -14.16 -18.32
C ASP A 428 -18.58 -13.25 -18.73
N PRO A 429 -19.45 -13.63 -19.68
CA PRO A 429 -20.61 -12.82 -20.09
C PRO A 429 -21.55 -12.41 -18.96
N ARG A 430 -21.61 -13.16 -17.86
CA ARG A 430 -22.53 -12.92 -16.73
C ARG A 430 -22.01 -11.93 -15.69
N ASP A 431 -20.71 -11.61 -15.73
CA ASP A 431 -20.11 -10.68 -14.78
C ASP A 431 -20.42 -9.22 -15.15
N VAL A 432 -21.62 -8.75 -14.86
CA VAL A 432 -22.13 -7.42 -15.22
C VAL A 432 -22.60 -6.64 -13.99
N TRP A 433 -22.74 -5.32 -14.13
CA TRP A 433 -23.38 -4.49 -13.13
C TRP A 433 -24.89 -4.74 -13.10
N PHE A 434 -25.50 -4.48 -11.94
CA PHE A 434 -26.92 -4.68 -11.71
C PHE A 434 -27.60 -3.34 -11.47
N ASP A 435 -28.82 -3.20 -11.96
CA ASP A 435 -29.65 -2.02 -11.75
C ASP A 435 -30.03 -1.96 -10.26
N PRO A 436 -29.70 -0.86 -9.55
CA PRO A 436 -29.96 -0.75 -8.13
C PRO A 436 -31.45 -0.59 -7.79
N THR A 437 -32.29 -0.23 -8.75
CA THR A 437 -33.74 -0.10 -8.58
C THR A 437 -34.45 -1.43 -8.77
N THR A 438 -34.08 -2.18 -9.82
CA THR A 438 -34.78 -3.43 -10.20
C THR A 438 -34.07 -4.71 -9.75
N GLY A 439 -32.78 -4.64 -9.43
CA GLY A 439 -31.92 -5.79 -9.12
C GLY A 439 -31.67 -6.72 -10.31
N ARG A 440 -31.80 -6.21 -11.55
CA ARG A 440 -31.59 -6.95 -12.80
C ARG A 440 -30.23 -6.59 -13.44
N PRO A 441 -29.61 -7.51 -14.20
CA PRO A 441 -28.34 -7.21 -14.90
C PRO A 441 -28.52 -6.11 -15.96
N THR A 442 -27.57 -5.16 -16.06
CA THR A 442 -27.61 -4.00 -16.98
C THR A 442 -26.82 -4.19 -18.27
N ASN A 443 -26.19 -5.37 -18.47
CA ASN A 443 -25.19 -5.65 -19.51
C ASN A 443 -23.95 -4.74 -19.49
N LEU A 444 -23.84 -3.81 -18.54
CA LEU A 444 -22.68 -2.95 -18.40
C LEU A 444 -21.56 -3.72 -17.70
N LYS A 445 -20.39 -3.77 -18.33
CA LYS A 445 -19.17 -4.37 -17.79
C LYS A 445 -18.31 -3.35 -17.05
N THR A 446 -18.31 -2.12 -17.54
CA THR A 446 -17.59 -1.01 -16.96
C THR A 446 -18.60 -0.08 -16.32
N MET A 447 -18.32 0.34 -15.08
CA MET A 447 -19.09 1.38 -14.40
C MET A 447 -18.12 2.40 -13.86
N SER A 448 -18.37 3.66 -14.19
CA SER A 448 -17.65 4.77 -13.58
C SER A 448 -18.43 5.31 -12.39
N PHE A 449 -17.68 5.60 -11.34
CA PHE A 449 -18.16 6.24 -10.12
C PHE A 449 -17.41 7.54 -9.94
N PHE A 450 -18.13 8.59 -9.55
CA PHE A 450 -17.58 9.92 -9.42
C PHE A 450 -18.12 10.59 -8.17
N PHE A 451 -17.31 11.45 -7.56
CA PHE A 451 -17.77 12.31 -6.48
C PHE A 451 -18.74 13.34 -7.04
N ARG A 452 -19.89 13.52 -6.37
CA ARG A 452 -20.94 14.45 -6.81
C ARG A 452 -20.41 15.88 -6.92
N ASN A 453 -19.63 16.30 -5.92
CA ASN A 453 -18.90 17.56 -5.91
C ASN A 453 -17.39 17.27 -5.97
N PRO A 454 -16.79 17.17 -7.17
CA PRO A 454 -15.39 16.78 -7.33
C PRO A 454 -14.41 17.79 -6.74
N ASN A 455 -14.76 19.08 -6.65
CA ASN A 455 -13.86 20.11 -6.10
C ASN A 455 -14.03 20.32 -4.58
N ASP A 456 -15.00 19.65 -3.93
CA ASP A 456 -15.22 19.73 -2.48
C ASP A 456 -14.73 18.43 -1.80
N PRO A 457 -13.54 18.43 -1.15
CA PRO A 457 -13.01 17.25 -0.48
C PRO A 457 -13.83 16.84 0.75
N THR A 458 -14.67 17.72 1.29
CA THR A 458 -15.49 17.45 2.48
C THR A 458 -16.78 16.71 2.17
N ASP A 459 -17.26 16.75 0.93
CA ASP A 459 -18.44 15.99 0.49
C ASP A 459 -18.03 14.56 0.10
N PRO A 460 -18.37 13.52 0.88
CA PRO A 460 -18.02 12.13 0.55
C PRO A 460 -19.04 11.48 -0.40
N THR A 461 -20.03 12.22 -0.92
CA THR A 461 -21.10 11.64 -1.75
C THR A 461 -20.56 11.14 -3.07
N LEU A 462 -20.64 9.83 -3.27
CA LEU A 462 -20.24 9.15 -4.49
C LEU A 462 -21.49 8.73 -5.26
N THR A 463 -21.46 8.91 -6.57
CA THR A 463 -22.51 8.46 -7.48
C THR A 463 -21.91 7.66 -8.64
N SER A 464 -22.76 7.10 -9.49
CA SER A 464 -22.34 6.34 -10.67
C SER A 464 -23.13 6.74 -11.92
N GLU A 465 -22.68 6.29 -13.08
CA GLU A 465 -23.37 6.51 -14.37
C GLU A 465 -24.87 6.15 -14.35
N ILE A 466 -25.25 5.15 -13.54
CA ILE A 466 -26.64 4.70 -13.38
C ILE A 466 -27.41 5.55 -12.36
N THR A 467 -26.76 6.02 -11.30
CA THR A 467 -27.41 6.65 -10.13
C THR A 467 -27.29 8.17 -10.09
N GLN A 468 -26.47 8.79 -10.95
CA GLN A 468 -26.18 10.23 -10.97
C GLN A 468 -27.41 11.14 -10.93
N ASN A 469 -28.51 10.70 -11.55
CA ASN A 469 -29.76 11.46 -11.65
C ASN A 469 -30.78 11.16 -10.55
N ASP A 470 -30.53 10.17 -9.68
CA ASP A 470 -31.44 9.77 -8.61
C ASP A 470 -30.75 9.90 -7.24
N ARG A 471 -31.08 10.98 -6.54
CA ARG A 471 -30.53 11.29 -5.21
C ARG A 471 -30.99 10.32 -4.11
N THR A 472 -31.95 9.44 -4.37
CA THR A 472 -32.35 8.42 -3.39
C THR A 472 -31.30 7.31 -3.19
N PHE A 473 -30.23 7.32 -4.01
CA PHE A 473 -29.05 6.48 -3.87
C PHE A 473 -27.84 7.23 -3.29
N ASP A 474 -27.97 8.50 -2.92
CA ASP A 474 -26.88 9.26 -2.33
C ASP A 474 -26.55 8.69 -0.93
N VAL A 475 -25.42 7.99 -0.85
CA VAL A 475 -24.85 7.48 0.40
C VAL A 475 -23.42 8.01 0.55
N PRO A 476 -23.00 8.39 1.77
CA PRO A 476 -21.63 8.87 1.98
C PRO A 476 -20.65 7.72 1.77
N PHE A 477 -19.71 7.91 0.84
CA PHE A 477 -18.68 6.93 0.56
C PHE A 477 -17.74 6.81 1.76
N ASN A 478 -17.54 5.59 2.25
CA ASN A 478 -16.73 5.31 3.42
C ASN A 478 -15.25 5.05 3.10
N GLY A 479 -14.85 5.19 1.83
CA GLY A 479 -13.48 5.02 1.38
C GLY A 479 -13.10 3.59 0.99
N VAL A 480 -13.99 2.60 1.10
CA VAL A 480 -13.65 1.18 0.91
C VAL A 480 -14.18 0.62 -0.40
N ILE A 481 -13.29 -0.03 -1.15
CA ILE A 481 -13.63 -0.90 -2.29
C ILE A 481 -13.19 -2.32 -1.92
N TYR A 482 -14.13 -3.27 -1.89
CA TYR A 482 -13.86 -4.67 -1.56
C TYR A 482 -14.23 -5.59 -2.73
N ALA A 483 -13.28 -6.44 -3.11
CA ALA A 483 -13.43 -7.46 -4.14
C ALA A 483 -13.21 -8.87 -3.57
N GLU A 484 -14.09 -9.80 -3.92
CA GLU A 484 -13.98 -11.20 -3.45
C GLU A 484 -12.86 -11.98 -4.15
N GLY A 485 -12.47 -11.59 -5.37
CA GLY A 485 -11.37 -12.17 -6.12
C GLY A 485 -10.31 -11.14 -6.50
N ASN A 486 -9.48 -11.47 -7.47
CA ASN A 486 -8.34 -10.64 -7.88
C ASN A 486 -8.74 -9.24 -8.35
N VAL A 487 -7.86 -8.27 -8.17
CA VAL A 487 -8.03 -6.90 -8.68
C VAL A 487 -6.79 -6.43 -9.42
N ARG A 488 -7.00 -5.57 -10.40
CA ARG A 488 -5.96 -4.94 -11.21
C ARG A 488 -6.10 -3.42 -11.07
N ILE A 489 -5.05 -2.71 -10.71
CA ILE A 489 -5.14 -1.30 -10.25
C ILE A 489 -4.12 -0.43 -10.99
N LYS A 490 -4.56 0.76 -11.43
CA LYS A 490 -3.69 1.87 -11.88
C LYS A 490 -4.42 3.21 -11.79
N GLY A 491 -3.72 4.31 -12.04
CA GLY A 491 -4.29 5.64 -12.28
C GLY A 491 -3.83 6.71 -11.29
N ARG A 492 -4.59 7.80 -11.22
CA ARG A 492 -4.34 8.94 -10.33
C ARG A 492 -5.34 8.92 -9.18
N ILE A 493 -4.84 8.87 -7.94
CA ILE A 493 -5.66 8.90 -6.73
C ILE A 493 -6.42 10.22 -6.71
N PRO A 494 -7.76 10.23 -6.58
CA PRO A 494 -8.55 11.46 -6.54
C PRO A 494 -8.02 12.47 -5.51
N SER A 495 -7.84 13.72 -5.93
CA SER A 495 -7.38 14.83 -5.08
C SER A 495 -8.24 15.00 -3.83
N GLY A 496 -7.57 15.08 -2.68
CA GLY A 496 -8.21 15.27 -1.37
C GLY A 496 -8.91 14.03 -0.81
N ARG A 497 -8.82 12.87 -1.48
CA ARG A 497 -9.53 11.65 -1.08
C ARG A 497 -8.58 10.56 -0.59
N GLN A 498 -9.05 9.78 0.39
CA GLN A 498 -8.32 8.64 0.94
C GLN A 498 -9.12 7.36 0.70
N ILE A 499 -8.48 6.38 0.07
CA ILE A 499 -9.15 5.17 -0.43
C ILE A 499 -8.44 3.93 0.11
N LEU A 500 -9.22 2.90 0.41
CA LEU A 500 -8.78 1.56 0.77
C LEU A 500 -9.36 0.57 -0.25
N ILE A 501 -8.48 -0.09 -1.00
CA ILE A 501 -8.85 -1.21 -1.88
C ILE A 501 -8.48 -2.51 -1.18
N VAL A 502 -9.44 -3.42 -1.07
CA VAL A 502 -9.28 -4.72 -0.42
C VAL A 502 -9.66 -5.82 -1.39
N THR A 503 -8.82 -6.83 -1.56
CA THR A 503 -9.09 -8.02 -2.36
C THR A 503 -8.85 -9.28 -1.53
N ASN A 504 -9.79 -10.23 -1.60
CA ASN A 504 -9.64 -11.55 -1.02
C ASN A 504 -8.84 -12.53 -1.91
N GLY A 505 -8.19 -12.02 -2.97
CA GLY A 505 -7.20 -12.72 -3.80
C GLY A 505 -5.91 -11.92 -3.94
N THR A 506 -5.37 -11.84 -5.17
CA THR A 506 -4.16 -11.08 -5.52
C THR A 506 -4.48 -9.69 -6.06
N ALA A 507 -3.72 -8.68 -5.63
CA ALA A 507 -3.75 -7.34 -6.20
C ALA A 507 -2.61 -7.15 -7.21
N TYR A 508 -2.94 -6.84 -8.45
CA TYR A 508 -2.00 -6.53 -9.52
C TYR A 508 -1.92 -5.02 -9.75
N ILE A 509 -0.74 -4.44 -9.63
CA ILE A 509 -0.49 -3.02 -9.95
C ILE A 509 0.03 -2.95 -11.39
N GLU A 510 -0.75 -2.33 -12.28
CA GLU A 510 -0.54 -2.38 -13.74
C GLU A 510 -0.05 -1.05 -14.32
N GLY A 511 0.52 -0.17 -13.49
CA GLY A 511 1.03 1.12 -13.93
C GLY A 511 1.22 2.08 -12.76
N ASN A 512 1.22 3.37 -13.07
CA ASN A 512 1.31 4.42 -12.07
C ASN A 512 0.13 4.38 -11.10
N ILE A 513 0.42 4.63 -9.83
CA ILE A 513 -0.53 5.01 -8.79
C ILE A 513 0.06 6.27 -8.17
N VAL A 514 -0.43 7.44 -8.57
CA VAL A 514 0.11 8.73 -8.11
C VAL A 514 -0.95 9.57 -7.43
N LYS A 515 -0.53 10.39 -6.50
CA LYS A 515 -1.41 11.29 -5.75
C LYS A 515 -1.97 12.41 -6.62
N GLY A 516 -3.26 12.68 -6.47
CA GLY A 516 -3.93 13.88 -6.98
C GLY A 516 -3.39 15.14 -6.31
N ASP A 517 -3.27 15.12 -4.99
CA ASP A 517 -2.68 16.21 -4.21
C ASP A 517 -1.94 15.68 -2.95
N LYS A 518 -1.46 16.60 -2.11
CA LYS A 518 -0.76 16.25 -0.86
C LYS A 518 -1.63 15.52 0.18
N ASN A 519 -2.95 15.51 0.00
CA ASN A 519 -3.93 14.91 0.91
C ASN A 519 -4.48 13.57 0.37
N SER A 520 -4.18 13.20 -0.87
CA SER A 520 -4.53 11.92 -1.47
C SER A 520 -3.72 10.78 -0.85
N ALA A 521 -4.39 9.70 -0.45
CA ALA A 521 -3.75 8.50 0.09
C ALA A 521 -4.48 7.21 -0.37
N LEU A 522 -3.72 6.14 -0.60
CA LEU A 522 -4.25 4.84 -0.99
C LEU A 522 -3.61 3.72 -0.16
N ALA A 523 -4.42 2.75 0.25
CA ALA A 523 -3.94 1.43 0.67
C ALA A 523 -4.53 0.33 -0.20
N ILE A 524 -3.72 -0.69 -0.47
CA ILE A 524 -4.08 -1.90 -1.22
C ILE A 524 -3.80 -3.09 -0.31
N LEU A 525 -4.87 -3.76 0.12
CA LEU A 525 -4.83 -4.94 0.98
C LEU A 525 -5.24 -6.16 0.15
N ALA A 526 -4.30 -7.08 -0.01
CA ALA A 526 -4.52 -8.35 -0.66
C ALA A 526 -4.41 -9.49 0.35
N LYS A 527 -5.27 -10.50 0.20
CA LYS A 527 -5.14 -11.73 0.96
C LYS A 527 -3.88 -12.49 0.55
N ASP A 528 -3.67 -12.66 -0.75
CA ASP A 528 -2.57 -13.47 -1.27
C ASP A 528 -1.33 -12.62 -1.51
N TYR A 529 -1.21 -11.99 -2.68
CA TYR A 529 -0.03 -11.23 -3.09
C TYR A 529 -0.38 -9.79 -3.47
N VAL A 530 0.59 -8.89 -3.30
CA VAL A 530 0.62 -7.61 -4.01
C VAL A 530 1.71 -7.68 -5.06
N CYS A 531 1.32 -7.63 -6.33
CA CYS A 531 2.20 -7.91 -7.45
C CYS A 531 2.28 -6.72 -8.40
N VAL A 532 3.48 -6.20 -8.66
CA VAL A 532 3.71 -5.19 -9.70
C VAL A 532 3.82 -5.89 -11.05
N ASN A 533 2.83 -5.68 -11.90
CA ASN A 533 2.78 -6.25 -13.24
C ASN A 533 3.43 -5.31 -14.25
N THR A 534 4.75 -5.43 -14.39
CA THR A 534 5.57 -4.56 -15.25
C THR A 534 5.24 -4.70 -16.74
N THR A 535 4.60 -5.80 -17.15
CA THR A 535 4.23 -6.02 -18.55
C THR A 535 3.09 -5.11 -19.01
N GLN A 536 2.42 -4.42 -18.09
CA GLN A 536 1.27 -3.55 -18.36
C GLN A 536 1.61 -2.05 -18.30
N PHE A 537 2.88 -1.67 -18.08
CA PHE A 537 3.28 -0.25 -18.06
C PHE A 537 3.00 0.48 -19.38
N LEU A 538 3.11 -0.24 -20.49
CA LEU A 538 2.55 0.15 -21.79
C LEU A 538 1.43 -0.83 -22.14
N GLN A 539 0.24 -0.60 -21.59
CA GLN A 539 -0.88 -1.52 -21.68
C GLN A 539 -1.58 -1.45 -23.04
N ARG A 540 -1.98 -2.59 -23.56
CA ARG A 540 -2.89 -2.69 -24.71
C ARG A 540 -4.35 -2.40 -24.30
N THR A 541 -5.08 -1.61 -25.08
CA THR A 541 -6.53 -1.41 -24.83
C THR A 541 -7.38 -2.60 -25.30
N PHE A 542 -8.59 -2.73 -24.78
CA PHE A 542 -9.53 -3.79 -25.17
C PHE A 542 -9.90 -3.78 -26.67
N ASP A 543 -9.83 -2.62 -27.34
CA ASP A 543 -10.12 -2.49 -28.78
C ASP A 543 -8.97 -2.93 -29.70
N SER A 544 -7.81 -3.21 -29.13
CA SER A 544 -6.64 -3.68 -29.88
C SER A 544 -6.76 -5.15 -30.26
N PRO A 545 -5.94 -5.69 -31.19
CA PRO A 545 -5.89 -7.13 -31.48
C PRO A 545 -5.86 -7.98 -30.21
N ALA A 546 -6.82 -8.90 -30.08
CA ALA A 546 -7.13 -9.58 -28.81
C ALA A 546 -6.09 -10.63 -28.41
N GLU A 547 -5.48 -11.31 -29.36
CA GLU A 547 -4.57 -12.44 -29.12
C GLU A 547 -3.25 -12.25 -29.87
N ALA A 548 -2.14 -12.54 -29.19
CA ALA A 548 -0.83 -12.61 -29.81
C ALA A 548 -0.66 -13.92 -30.58
N GLN A 549 -0.07 -13.86 -31.77
CA GLN A 549 0.34 -15.03 -32.54
C GLN A 549 1.71 -15.49 -32.04
N GLY A 550 1.83 -16.78 -31.74
CA GLY A 550 3.09 -17.39 -31.31
C GLY A 550 3.88 -17.95 -32.48
N ASP A 551 5.18 -17.70 -32.47
CA ASP A 551 6.18 -18.28 -33.37
C ASP A 551 7.38 -18.78 -32.55
N PRO A 552 7.32 -20.01 -32.01
CA PRO A 552 8.35 -20.53 -31.12
C PRO A 552 9.69 -20.77 -31.84
N THR A 553 9.72 -20.75 -33.18
CA THR A 553 10.95 -20.90 -33.96
C THR A 553 11.71 -19.59 -34.12
N ASN A 554 11.02 -18.46 -33.92
CA ASN A 554 11.59 -17.14 -34.00
C ASN A 554 12.09 -16.67 -32.63
N LEU A 555 13.38 -16.86 -32.37
CA LEU A 555 14.04 -16.41 -31.14
C LEU A 555 14.01 -14.87 -30.99
N GLU A 556 13.95 -14.14 -32.10
CA GLU A 556 13.93 -12.68 -32.09
C GLU A 556 12.55 -12.09 -31.80
N ALA A 557 11.47 -12.77 -32.17
CA ALA A 557 10.10 -12.32 -31.96
C ALA A 557 9.20 -13.54 -31.73
N PRO A 558 9.25 -14.16 -30.54
CA PRO A 558 8.48 -15.37 -30.26
C PRO A 558 6.97 -15.15 -30.27
N TYR A 559 6.55 -13.88 -30.17
CA TYR A 559 5.15 -13.47 -30.26
C TYR A 559 5.03 -12.15 -31.02
N PHE A 560 3.91 -11.97 -31.71
CA PHE A 560 3.53 -10.71 -32.35
C PHE A 560 2.02 -10.54 -32.44
N PHE A 561 1.57 -9.29 -32.54
CA PHE A 561 0.19 -8.93 -32.85
C PHE A 561 0.08 -8.51 -34.31
N GLU A 562 -0.97 -8.98 -34.98
CA GLU A 562 -1.28 -8.60 -36.35
C GLU A 562 -2.27 -7.42 -36.32
N VAL A 563 -1.82 -6.27 -36.83
CA VAL A 563 -2.59 -5.04 -36.95
C VAL A 563 -3.21 -4.99 -38.34
N LEU A 564 -4.53 -4.82 -38.37
CA LEU A 564 -5.36 -4.81 -39.58
C LEU A 564 -6.01 -3.43 -39.77
N PRO A 565 -6.54 -3.10 -40.96
CA PRO A 565 -7.13 -1.78 -41.22
C PRO A 565 -8.30 -1.43 -40.29
N ASP A 566 -9.05 -2.43 -39.84
CA ASP A 566 -10.20 -2.32 -38.93
C ASP A 566 -9.84 -2.55 -37.46
N ARG A 567 -8.58 -2.93 -37.16
CA ARG A 567 -8.12 -3.32 -35.82
C ARG A 567 -6.78 -2.65 -35.49
N PRO A 568 -6.78 -1.35 -35.15
CA PRO A 568 -5.56 -0.65 -34.78
C PRO A 568 -5.01 -1.17 -33.45
N MET A 569 -3.69 -1.09 -33.26
CA MET A 569 -3.06 -1.35 -31.97
C MET A 569 -3.05 -0.06 -31.14
N ARG A 570 -3.71 -0.10 -29.99
CA ARG A 570 -3.85 1.04 -29.06
C ARG A 570 -3.10 0.74 -27.77
N LEU A 571 -2.12 1.57 -27.45
CA LEU A 571 -1.23 1.42 -26.31
C LEU A 571 -1.39 2.61 -25.36
N LEU A 572 -1.65 2.32 -24.09
CA LEU A 572 -1.80 3.29 -23.01
C LEU A 572 -0.58 3.27 -22.10
N PHE A 573 -0.06 4.45 -21.79
CA PHE A 573 0.95 4.66 -20.75
C PHE A 573 0.66 5.95 -20.00
N SER A 574 1.23 6.14 -18.83
CA SER A 574 1.21 7.42 -18.12
C SER A 574 2.59 7.68 -17.54
N PHE A 575 2.91 8.94 -17.25
CA PHE A 575 4.14 9.28 -16.57
C PHE A 575 3.94 9.23 -15.05
N GLY A 576 4.94 8.75 -14.29
CA GLY A 576 4.93 8.79 -12.82
C GLY A 576 5.46 10.11 -12.23
N ILE A 577 6.22 10.85 -13.04
CA ILE A 577 6.77 12.18 -12.77
C ILE A 577 6.59 13.00 -14.06
N ASP A 578 6.43 14.32 -13.94
CA ASP A 578 6.36 15.18 -15.11
C ASP A 578 7.65 15.07 -15.94
N PRO A 579 7.59 14.56 -17.19
CA PRO A 579 8.77 14.32 -18.00
C PRO A 579 9.47 15.61 -18.46
N GLN A 580 8.84 16.79 -18.31
CA GLN A 580 9.50 18.08 -18.55
C GLN A 580 10.63 18.35 -17.55
N GLN A 581 10.63 17.64 -16.42
CA GLN A 581 11.70 17.72 -15.41
C GLN A 581 12.97 16.97 -15.81
N TYR A 582 12.92 16.13 -16.85
CA TYR A 582 14.10 15.38 -17.28
C TYR A 582 15.16 16.30 -17.87
N THR A 583 16.39 16.17 -17.37
CA THR A 583 17.56 16.93 -17.82
C THR A 583 18.70 16.00 -18.23
N GLY A 584 19.72 16.57 -18.88
CA GLY A 584 20.89 15.83 -19.36
C GLY A 584 20.78 15.39 -20.82
N ASN A 585 21.77 14.60 -21.27
CA ASN A 585 21.90 14.16 -22.67
C ASN A 585 21.16 12.84 -22.95
N PHE A 586 19.87 12.79 -22.65
CA PHE A 586 19.04 11.59 -22.90
C PHE A 586 18.43 11.54 -24.31
N GLY A 587 18.70 12.56 -25.12
CA GLY A 587 18.31 12.62 -26.52
C GLY A 587 16.85 13.00 -26.73
N ALA A 588 15.90 12.19 -26.24
CA ALA A 588 14.46 12.41 -26.39
C ALA A 588 13.66 11.40 -25.54
N ILE A 589 12.38 11.69 -25.30
CA ILE A 589 11.39 10.65 -24.98
C ILE A 589 11.10 9.92 -26.29
N ARG A 590 11.28 8.60 -26.33
CA ARG A 590 11.16 7.80 -27.56
C ARG A 590 10.21 6.64 -27.42
N LEU A 591 9.48 6.35 -28.50
CA LEU A 591 8.74 5.10 -28.70
C LEU A 591 9.66 4.09 -29.40
N PHE A 592 9.97 3.00 -28.70
CA PHE A 592 10.75 1.88 -29.23
C PHE A 592 9.80 0.82 -29.78
N LEU A 593 10.05 0.33 -30.99
CA LEU A 593 9.26 -0.70 -31.64
C LEU A 593 10.16 -1.82 -32.16
N ARG A 594 9.70 -3.06 -31.98
CA ARG A 594 10.16 -4.23 -32.72
C ARG A 594 9.02 -4.68 -33.62
N HIS A 595 9.19 -4.52 -34.92
CA HIS A 595 8.08 -4.67 -35.86
C HIS A 595 8.49 -5.16 -37.25
N ALA A 596 7.53 -5.68 -38.00
CA ALA A 596 7.73 -6.24 -39.33
C ALA A 596 6.46 -6.14 -40.18
N THR A 597 6.56 -6.52 -41.45
CA THR A 597 5.44 -6.76 -42.35
C THR A 597 5.59 -8.13 -43.02
N ARG A 598 4.51 -8.66 -43.61
CA ARG A 598 4.58 -9.87 -44.46
C ARG A 598 5.14 -9.60 -45.85
N SER A 599 5.00 -8.38 -46.35
CA SER A 599 5.56 -7.96 -47.64
C SER A 599 5.91 -6.47 -47.62
N GLY A 600 4.96 -5.60 -47.92
CA GLY A 600 5.06 -4.15 -47.78
C GLY A 600 3.91 -3.61 -46.93
N SER A 601 4.10 -2.49 -46.22
CA SER A 601 3.02 -1.89 -45.44
C SER A 601 3.27 -0.41 -45.17
N PHE A 602 2.20 0.36 -44.96
CA PHE A 602 2.25 1.77 -44.56
C PHE A 602 1.64 1.92 -43.17
N ILE A 603 2.42 2.45 -42.23
CA ILE A 603 2.00 2.62 -40.85
C ILE A 603 1.87 4.11 -40.55
N ASN A 604 0.80 4.47 -39.87
CA ASN A 604 0.67 5.76 -39.20
C ASN A 604 0.50 5.57 -37.69
N LEU A 605 0.90 6.61 -36.95
CA LEU A 605 0.75 6.69 -35.51
C LEU A 605 -0.09 7.94 -35.19
N LEU A 606 -1.12 7.75 -34.38
CA LEU A 606 -1.86 8.85 -33.77
C LEU A 606 -1.53 8.93 -32.28
N VAL A 607 -1.31 10.14 -31.79
CA VAL A 607 -1.06 10.42 -30.38
C VAL A 607 -2.25 11.17 -29.82
N ASN A 608 -2.87 10.61 -28.78
CA ASN A 608 -4.03 11.18 -28.09
C ASN A 608 -5.21 11.57 -29.02
N PRO A 609 -5.63 10.70 -29.96
CA PRO A 609 -6.61 11.06 -30.99
C PRO A 609 -8.00 11.45 -30.46
N ALA A 610 -8.40 10.99 -29.27
CA ALA A 610 -9.74 11.24 -28.72
C ALA A 610 -9.82 12.42 -27.72
N TRP A 611 -8.69 13.02 -27.34
CA TRP A 611 -8.67 14.06 -26.30
C TRP A 611 -8.82 15.49 -26.83
N PHE A 612 -8.62 15.71 -28.14
CA PHE A 612 -8.44 17.05 -28.69
C PHE A 612 -9.32 17.37 -29.90
N ASP A 613 -10.40 16.62 -30.12
CA ASP A 613 -11.35 16.88 -31.21
C ASP A 613 -11.92 18.32 -31.18
N ASP A 614 -11.95 18.97 -30.00
CA ASP A 614 -12.40 20.36 -29.82
C ASP A 614 -11.29 21.44 -29.83
N ALA A 615 -10.01 21.06 -29.85
CA ALA A 615 -8.89 21.98 -29.59
C ALA A 615 -8.02 22.31 -30.82
N GLY A 616 -8.40 21.82 -32.01
CA GLY A 616 -7.70 22.13 -33.27
C GLY A 616 -6.31 21.50 -33.43
N TYR A 617 -5.96 20.53 -32.59
CA TYR A 617 -4.70 19.80 -32.69
C TYR A 617 -4.80 18.63 -33.66
N ASN A 618 -3.75 18.42 -34.46
CA ASN A 618 -3.65 17.24 -35.31
C ASN A 618 -2.92 16.11 -34.53
N PRO A 619 -3.59 14.98 -34.23
CA PRO A 619 -2.99 13.87 -33.48
C PRO A 619 -1.95 13.08 -34.29
N TYR A 620 -1.75 13.42 -35.57
CA TYR A 620 -0.90 12.68 -36.49
C TYR A 620 0.60 12.82 -36.19
N TYR A 621 1.30 11.68 -36.11
CA TYR A 621 2.75 11.60 -35.98
C TYR A 621 3.41 11.40 -37.37
N PRO A 622 4.32 12.30 -37.82
CA PRO A 622 4.79 12.32 -39.21
C PRO A 622 6.01 11.45 -39.51
N PHE A 623 6.57 10.71 -38.53
CA PHE A 623 7.78 9.88 -38.71
C PHE A 623 9.00 10.61 -39.31
N GLY A 624 9.08 11.93 -39.13
CA GLY A 624 10.14 12.75 -39.73
C GLY A 624 10.00 12.97 -41.24
N VAL A 625 8.92 12.49 -41.85
CA VAL A 625 8.63 12.66 -43.27
C VAL A 625 7.97 14.04 -43.49
N VAL A 626 8.57 14.83 -44.37
CA VAL A 626 8.12 16.22 -44.65
C VAL A 626 7.11 16.31 -45.80
N ALA A 627 7.03 15.29 -46.66
CA ALA A 627 6.12 15.23 -47.80
C ALA A 627 4.94 14.29 -47.53
N ASP A 628 3.78 14.59 -48.10
CA ASP A 628 2.61 13.73 -48.00
C ASP A 628 2.72 12.50 -48.94
N PRO A 629 2.30 11.31 -48.51
CA PRO A 629 1.78 10.98 -47.17
C PRO A 629 2.91 10.91 -46.11
N ARG A 630 2.69 11.52 -44.94
CA ARG A 630 3.67 11.52 -43.84
C ARG A 630 3.70 10.19 -43.05
N VAL A 631 3.83 9.05 -43.73
CA VAL A 631 3.69 7.69 -43.19
C VAL A 631 5.02 6.97 -43.06
N TYR A 632 5.09 5.94 -42.21
CA TYR A 632 6.25 5.04 -42.15
C TYR A 632 6.08 3.87 -43.12
N THR A 633 7.12 3.57 -43.90
CA THR A 633 7.12 2.47 -44.87
C THR A 633 7.86 1.26 -44.33
N LEU A 634 7.24 0.08 -44.42
CA LEU A 634 7.88 -1.21 -44.15
C LEU A 634 7.93 -2.07 -45.40
N GLY A 635 8.94 -2.94 -45.45
CA GLY A 635 9.10 -3.94 -46.53
C GLY A 635 10.09 -3.54 -47.62
N GLY A 636 10.74 -2.39 -47.49
CA GLY A 636 11.80 -1.95 -48.41
C GLY A 636 13.12 -2.71 -48.22
N ASN A 637 13.27 -3.40 -47.08
CA ASN A 637 14.45 -4.18 -46.71
C ASN A 637 14.03 -5.58 -46.23
N PRO A 638 14.70 -6.69 -46.61
CA PRO A 638 14.46 -8.02 -46.06
C PRO A 638 14.49 -8.11 -44.52
N LEU A 639 15.16 -7.17 -43.84
CA LEU A 639 15.19 -7.06 -42.37
C LEU A 639 13.89 -6.49 -41.76
N GLN A 640 12.99 -5.96 -42.58
CA GLN A 640 11.66 -5.47 -42.21
C GLN A 640 10.54 -6.47 -42.53
N VAL A 641 10.89 -7.60 -43.17
CA VAL A 641 9.94 -8.61 -43.64
C VAL A 641 10.07 -9.87 -42.78
N TYR A 642 8.92 -10.36 -42.30
CA TYR A 642 8.83 -11.59 -41.53
C TYR A 642 9.55 -12.76 -42.24
N PRO A 643 10.39 -13.56 -41.55
CA PRO A 643 10.52 -13.66 -40.09
C PRO A 643 11.49 -12.66 -39.42
N ASN A 644 12.09 -11.73 -40.15
CA ASN A 644 12.97 -10.72 -39.57
C ASN A 644 12.17 -9.53 -39.02
N TYR A 645 12.69 -8.88 -37.98
CA TYR A 645 12.07 -7.71 -37.38
C TYR A 645 13.04 -6.53 -37.35
N GLU A 646 12.52 -5.37 -37.71
CA GLU A 646 13.21 -4.10 -37.54
C GLU A 646 13.06 -3.63 -36.08
N LYS A 647 14.15 -3.13 -35.52
CA LYS A 647 14.25 -2.59 -34.16
C LYS A 647 14.62 -1.11 -34.26
N VAL A 648 13.65 -0.25 -33.99
CA VAL A 648 13.73 1.20 -34.26
C VAL A 648 13.12 1.99 -33.11
N ALA A 649 13.59 3.22 -32.93
CA ALA A 649 13.08 4.15 -31.93
C ALA A 649 12.71 5.50 -32.57
N PHE A 650 11.58 6.05 -32.16
CA PHE A 650 10.98 7.27 -32.73
C PHE A 650 10.85 8.36 -31.65
N PRO A 651 11.37 9.58 -31.86
CA PRO A 651 11.26 10.65 -30.88
C PRO A 651 9.83 11.18 -30.75
N LEU A 652 9.27 11.05 -29.55
CA LEU A 652 8.00 11.67 -29.16
C LEU A 652 8.20 13.10 -28.64
N VAL A 653 9.29 13.34 -27.89
CA VAL A 653 9.66 14.67 -27.39
C VAL A 653 11.18 14.85 -27.50
N PRO A 654 11.69 15.87 -28.21
CA PRO A 654 10.95 16.90 -28.92
C PRO A 654 10.14 16.33 -30.09
N ARG A 655 9.03 16.99 -30.40
CA ARG A 655 8.13 16.56 -31.45
C ARG A 655 8.85 16.62 -32.81
N PRO A 656 8.69 15.62 -33.69
CA PRO A 656 9.25 15.68 -35.04
C PRO A 656 8.76 16.90 -35.82
N ASN A 657 9.53 17.33 -36.81
CA ASN A 657 9.15 18.45 -37.65
C ASN A 657 7.78 18.23 -38.30
N GLY A 658 6.91 19.25 -38.25
CA GLY A 658 5.55 19.19 -38.78
C GLY A 658 4.52 18.46 -37.90
N ALA A 659 4.90 17.98 -36.72
CA ALA A 659 3.96 17.37 -35.76
C ALA A 659 3.26 18.43 -34.90
N GLN A 660 1.96 18.25 -34.66
CA GLN A 660 1.14 19.14 -33.82
C GLN A 660 0.49 18.44 -32.63
N TYR A 661 0.70 17.12 -32.48
CA TYR A 661 0.17 16.37 -31.35
C TYR A 661 0.74 16.89 -30.01
N LEU A 662 0.05 16.56 -28.93
CA LEU A 662 0.48 16.84 -27.56
C LEU A 662 0.43 15.56 -26.73
N LEU A 663 1.49 15.37 -25.94
CA LEU A 663 1.46 14.45 -24.81
C LEU A 663 0.99 15.20 -23.58
N ILE A 664 0.29 14.49 -22.71
CA ILE A 664 -0.14 14.95 -21.39
C ILE A 664 1.01 14.65 -20.42
N PRO A 665 1.78 15.65 -19.94
CA PRO A 665 2.88 15.44 -19.02
C PRO A 665 2.43 15.14 -17.59
N GLU A 666 1.18 15.46 -17.24
CA GLU A 666 0.65 15.36 -15.89
C GLU A 666 0.74 13.91 -15.35
N PRO A 667 1.37 13.70 -14.18
CA PRO A 667 1.56 12.37 -13.64
C PRO A 667 0.26 11.59 -13.45
N GLY A 668 0.25 10.32 -13.84
CA GLY A 668 -0.88 9.40 -13.67
C GLY A 668 -2.02 9.58 -14.68
N ILE A 669 -2.04 10.67 -15.44
CA ILE A 669 -2.99 10.83 -16.54
C ILE A 669 -2.47 10.04 -17.76
N PRO A 670 -3.29 9.15 -18.34
CA PRO A 670 -2.83 8.32 -19.46
C PRO A 670 -2.56 9.15 -20.72
N ASN A 671 -1.74 8.59 -21.60
CA ASN A 671 -1.49 8.96 -22.98
C ASN A 671 -1.81 7.74 -23.84
N LEU A 672 -2.45 7.95 -24.99
CA LEU A 672 -2.84 6.90 -25.94
C LEU A 672 -2.03 7.02 -27.22
N LEU A 673 -1.35 5.92 -27.59
CA LEU A 673 -0.69 5.74 -28.87
C LEU A 673 -1.52 4.77 -29.71
N GLN A 674 -1.91 5.18 -30.91
CA GLN A 674 -2.66 4.34 -31.85
C GLN A 674 -1.82 4.08 -33.10
N LEU A 675 -1.26 2.87 -33.19
CA LEU A 675 -0.59 2.35 -34.37
C LEU A 675 -1.62 1.69 -35.28
N GLN A 676 -1.70 2.13 -36.52
CA GLN A 676 -2.67 1.59 -37.48
C GLN A 676 -2.08 1.57 -38.89
N LEU A 677 -2.77 0.86 -39.78
CA LEU A 677 -2.44 0.86 -41.21
C LEU A 677 -2.96 2.16 -41.85
N HIS A 678 -2.15 2.74 -42.74
CA HIS A 678 -2.59 3.89 -43.51
C HIS A 678 -3.65 3.47 -44.56
N PRO A 679 -4.79 4.16 -44.66
CA PRO A 679 -5.78 3.87 -45.67
C PRO A 679 -5.27 4.21 -47.08
N LEU A 680 -5.46 3.29 -48.03
CA LEU A 680 -4.94 3.39 -49.41
C LEU A 680 -5.64 4.43 -50.30
N SER A 681 -6.71 5.08 -49.82
CA SER A 681 -7.49 6.06 -50.60
C SER A 681 -6.80 7.41 -50.81
N ASN A 682 -5.68 7.69 -50.12
CA ASN A 682 -5.04 9.01 -50.06
C ASN A 682 -3.62 9.08 -50.67
N VAL A 683 -3.21 8.12 -51.51
CA VAL A 683 -1.82 8.01 -52.00
C VAL A 683 -1.73 8.11 -53.52
N ALA A 684 -1.95 9.30 -54.08
CA ALA A 684 -2.08 9.50 -55.52
C ALA A 684 -0.77 9.36 -56.33
N ASN A 685 0.42 9.35 -55.71
CA ASN A 685 1.71 9.43 -56.44
C ASN A 685 2.86 8.55 -55.89
N TYR A 686 2.61 7.60 -54.99
CA TYR A 686 3.66 6.74 -54.44
C TYR A 686 3.74 5.41 -55.19
N GLN A 687 4.92 5.01 -55.68
CA GLN A 687 5.17 3.66 -56.16
C GLN A 687 5.05 2.70 -54.97
N LEU A 688 3.93 1.97 -54.95
CA LEU A 688 3.54 1.04 -53.91
C LEU A 688 4.61 -0.06 -53.73
N PRO A 689 5.05 -0.37 -52.50
CA PRO A 689 5.31 -1.76 -52.14
C PRO A 689 4.03 -2.54 -52.45
N THR A 690 4.12 -3.69 -53.10
CA THR A 690 3.03 -4.42 -53.79
C THR A 690 1.83 -4.90 -52.93
N GLY A 691 1.66 -4.43 -51.69
CA GLY A 691 0.45 -4.60 -50.87
C GLY A 691 0.52 -3.74 -49.60
N ASN A 692 -0.63 -3.31 -49.06
CA ASN A 692 -0.72 -2.79 -47.68
C ASN A 692 -0.95 -3.98 -46.74
N ALA A 693 0.08 -4.81 -46.58
CA ALA A 693 0.00 -6.04 -45.84
C ALA A 693 -0.17 -5.80 -44.33
N PRO A 694 -0.67 -6.79 -43.57
CA PRO A 694 -0.81 -6.68 -42.13
C PRO A 694 0.49 -6.29 -41.45
N TYR A 695 0.39 -5.35 -40.50
CA TYR A 695 1.53 -4.89 -39.71
C TYR A 695 1.73 -5.82 -38.52
N LEU A 696 2.96 -6.32 -38.33
CA LEU A 696 3.30 -7.27 -37.28
C LEU A 696 4.10 -6.54 -36.18
N MET A 697 3.46 -6.30 -35.04
CA MET A 697 4.11 -5.68 -33.89
C MET A 697 4.48 -6.72 -32.84
N SER A 698 5.78 -6.86 -32.53
CA SER A 698 6.25 -7.83 -31.53
C SER A 698 6.52 -7.22 -30.16
N ALA A 699 7.06 -6.00 -30.11
CA ALA A 699 7.31 -5.30 -28.84
C ALA A 699 7.17 -3.78 -29.04
N ALA A 700 6.72 -3.10 -27.98
CA ALA A 700 6.65 -1.65 -27.90
C ALA A 700 7.03 -1.19 -26.49
N ALA A 701 7.73 -0.06 -26.37
CA ALA A 701 8.04 0.58 -25.09
C ALA A 701 8.21 2.09 -25.27
N VAL A 702 7.96 2.85 -24.21
CA VAL A 702 8.32 4.27 -24.14
C VAL A 702 9.41 4.42 -23.07
N GLN A 703 10.53 5.06 -23.41
CA GLN A 703 11.57 5.41 -22.44
C GLN A 703 12.20 6.78 -22.79
N PRO A 704 12.70 7.54 -21.79
CA PRO A 704 12.60 7.29 -20.34
C PRO A 704 11.15 7.33 -19.81
N LEU A 705 10.85 6.52 -18.78
CA LEU A 705 9.53 6.45 -18.15
C LEU A 705 9.63 6.18 -16.64
N ASP A 706 9.15 7.10 -15.80
CA ASP A 706 8.96 6.80 -14.38
C ASP A 706 7.64 6.06 -14.14
N ILE A 707 7.71 4.99 -13.34
CA ILE A 707 6.56 4.34 -12.73
C ILE A 707 6.61 4.57 -11.22
N ARG A 708 5.64 5.32 -10.72
CA ARG A 708 5.51 5.66 -9.31
C ARG A 708 4.29 5.00 -8.71
N ILE A 709 4.49 4.28 -7.61
CA ILE A 709 3.45 3.57 -6.87
C ILE A 709 3.38 4.20 -5.46
N GLU A 710 2.40 5.09 -5.27
CA GLU A 710 2.17 5.84 -4.03
C GLU A 710 1.04 5.22 -3.22
N ALA A 711 1.34 4.10 -2.56
CA ALA A 711 0.34 3.35 -1.79
C ALA A 711 0.95 2.56 -0.63
N ALA A 712 0.15 2.35 0.42
CA ALA A 712 0.42 1.33 1.42
C ALA A 712 0.01 -0.05 0.87
N LEU A 713 0.94 -0.99 0.81
CA LEU A 713 0.78 -2.32 0.25
C LEU A 713 0.74 -3.35 1.37
N PHE A 714 -0.27 -4.22 1.38
CA PHE A 714 -0.43 -5.26 2.39
C PHE A 714 -0.77 -6.61 1.74
N ALA A 715 0.06 -7.62 1.99
CA ALA A 715 -0.17 -9.01 1.58
C ALA A 715 -0.29 -9.89 2.82
N GLN A 716 -1.50 -10.37 3.14
CA GLN A 716 -1.76 -11.07 4.40
C GLN A 716 -1.10 -12.45 4.48
N GLU A 717 -1.15 -13.23 3.40
CA GLU A 717 -0.73 -14.64 3.35
C GLU A 717 0.50 -14.86 2.47
N GLY A 718 0.66 -14.07 1.41
CA GLY A 718 1.80 -14.12 0.48
C GLY A 718 2.81 -12.98 0.68
N SER A 719 3.34 -12.49 -0.43
CA SER A 719 4.45 -11.54 -0.47
C SER A 719 4.21 -10.37 -1.42
N PHE A 720 5.05 -9.34 -1.30
CA PHE A 720 5.28 -8.42 -2.41
C PHE A 720 6.04 -9.15 -3.54
N PHE A 721 5.67 -8.89 -4.80
CA PHE A 721 6.28 -9.53 -5.98
C PHE A 721 6.36 -8.56 -7.16
N VAL A 722 7.36 -8.72 -8.03
CA VAL A 722 7.47 -7.98 -9.29
C VAL A 722 7.55 -8.96 -10.45
N ILE A 723 6.66 -8.85 -11.43
CA ILE A 723 6.69 -9.73 -12.61
C ILE A 723 7.84 -9.27 -13.51
N PRO A 724 8.80 -10.14 -13.87
CA PRO A 724 9.94 -9.76 -14.71
C PRO A 724 9.61 -9.54 -16.20
N GLY A 725 8.57 -10.18 -16.75
CA GLY A 725 8.17 -10.02 -18.16
C GLY A 725 9.08 -10.75 -19.15
N TYR A 726 9.26 -10.21 -20.38
CA TYR A 726 10.29 -10.61 -21.35
C TYR A 726 11.40 -9.56 -21.43
N TRP A 727 12.62 -9.97 -21.84
CA TRP A 727 13.62 -8.99 -22.26
C TRP A 727 13.08 -8.24 -23.48
N PHE A 728 13.26 -6.92 -23.50
CA PHE A 728 12.76 -6.12 -24.62
C PHE A 728 13.45 -6.53 -25.94
N ASN A 729 14.76 -6.72 -25.89
CA ASN A 729 15.52 -7.39 -26.95
C ASN A 729 15.74 -8.86 -26.60
N THR A 730 15.11 -9.76 -27.34
CA THR A 730 15.22 -11.21 -27.11
C THR A 730 16.31 -11.87 -27.95
N ASN A 731 17.02 -11.15 -28.81
CA ASN A 731 18.04 -11.72 -29.69
C ASN A 731 19.36 -11.95 -28.92
N PRO A 732 19.75 -13.20 -28.59
CA PRO A 732 20.92 -13.47 -27.76
C PRO A 732 22.26 -13.14 -28.45
N GLN A 733 22.26 -12.85 -29.76
CA GLN A 733 23.46 -12.42 -30.47
C GLN A 733 23.74 -10.93 -30.31
N ASP A 734 22.73 -10.11 -30.03
CA ASP A 734 22.84 -8.66 -29.87
C ASP A 734 23.16 -8.26 -28.42
N THR A 735 24.34 -8.62 -27.94
CA THR A 735 24.81 -8.28 -26.57
C THR A 735 25.84 -7.15 -26.61
N ARG A 736 25.94 -6.36 -25.53
CA ARG A 736 26.96 -5.31 -25.39
C ARG A 736 28.38 -5.86 -25.56
N ALA A 737 28.67 -7.01 -24.95
CA ALA A 737 29.95 -7.69 -25.07
C ALA A 737 30.31 -8.05 -26.53
N ASN A 738 29.34 -8.54 -27.30
CA ASN A 738 29.55 -8.80 -28.73
C ASN A 738 29.82 -7.52 -29.52
N TYR A 739 29.03 -6.46 -29.28
CA TYR A 739 29.21 -5.17 -29.95
C TYR A 739 30.59 -4.57 -29.68
N LEU A 740 31.10 -4.63 -28.45
CA LEU A 740 32.44 -4.11 -28.14
C LEU A 740 33.56 -4.89 -28.82
N ARG A 741 33.35 -6.19 -29.08
CA ARG A 741 34.30 -7.04 -29.81
C ARG A 741 34.27 -6.82 -31.32
N THR A 742 33.09 -6.57 -31.91
CA THR A 742 32.90 -6.52 -33.37
C THR A 742 32.71 -5.11 -33.93
N GLY A 743 32.33 -4.15 -33.10
CA GLY A 743 31.90 -2.81 -33.50
C GLY A 743 30.55 -2.77 -34.22
N GLN A 744 29.82 -3.87 -34.28
CA GLN A 744 28.58 -4.00 -35.08
C GLN A 744 27.43 -4.57 -34.27
N ARG A 745 26.24 -3.99 -34.45
CA ARG A 745 24.97 -4.49 -33.91
C ARG A 745 24.42 -5.63 -34.75
N ALA A 746 23.54 -6.45 -34.17
CA ALA A 746 22.86 -7.49 -34.92
C ALA A 746 22.02 -6.91 -36.09
N PRO A 747 21.88 -7.64 -37.21
CA PRO A 747 21.02 -7.23 -38.31
C PRO A 747 19.59 -6.89 -37.84
N GLY A 748 19.01 -5.85 -38.42
CA GLY A 748 17.66 -5.35 -38.09
C GLY A 748 17.64 -4.31 -36.97
N VAL A 749 18.74 -4.09 -36.24
CA VAL A 749 18.88 -2.94 -35.34
C VAL A 749 19.18 -1.68 -36.16
N VAL A 750 18.19 -0.79 -36.27
CA VAL A 750 18.33 0.49 -36.99
C VAL A 750 18.73 1.63 -36.06
N SER A 751 18.13 1.66 -34.86
CA SER A 751 18.39 2.66 -33.85
C SER A 751 19.48 2.20 -32.87
N GLU A 752 20.58 2.96 -32.76
CA GLU A 752 21.70 2.63 -31.87
C GLU A 752 21.30 2.58 -30.40
N GLU A 753 20.31 3.38 -30.01
CA GLU A 753 19.74 3.46 -28.67
C GLU A 753 18.91 2.22 -28.29
N PHE A 754 18.59 1.34 -29.24
CA PHE A 754 17.80 0.15 -28.96
C PHE A 754 18.56 -0.76 -27.96
N PRO A 755 17.93 -1.19 -26.84
CA PRO A 755 18.61 -1.94 -25.79
C PRO A 755 19.28 -3.21 -26.31
N PHE A 756 20.43 -3.57 -25.75
CA PHE A 756 21.01 -4.89 -26.00
C PHE A 756 20.19 -5.99 -25.34
N HIS A 757 20.39 -7.22 -25.77
CA HIS A 757 19.86 -8.38 -25.08
C HIS A 757 20.41 -8.48 -23.65
N GLY A 758 19.51 -8.71 -22.69
CA GLY A 758 19.85 -8.74 -21.27
C GLY A 758 19.98 -7.35 -20.63
N GLU A 759 19.72 -6.28 -21.37
CA GLU A 759 19.64 -4.93 -20.81
C GLU A 759 18.19 -4.52 -20.55
N PRO A 760 17.91 -3.91 -19.39
CA PRO A 760 16.59 -3.37 -19.10
C PRO A 760 16.36 -2.02 -19.77
N LEU A 761 15.08 -1.68 -19.90
CA LEU A 761 14.65 -0.36 -20.33
C LEU A 761 14.86 0.67 -19.21
N ASP A 762 15.03 1.94 -19.57
CA ASP A 762 14.98 3.06 -18.62
C ASP A 762 13.53 3.35 -18.20
N ILE A 763 12.99 2.40 -17.44
CA ILE A 763 11.69 2.51 -16.78
C ILE A 763 11.94 2.42 -15.28
N ARG A 764 12.01 3.58 -14.62
CA ARG A 764 12.32 3.67 -13.19
C ARG A 764 11.12 3.31 -12.34
N ILE A 765 11.24 2.30 -11.47
CA ILE A 765 10.15 1.88 -10.58
C ILE A 765 10.37 2.42 -9.16
N THR A 766 9.53 3.34 -8.72
CA THR A 766 9.61 3.92 -7.37
C THR A 766 8.36 3.62 -6.55
N ILE A 767 8.53 2.88 -5.46
CA ILE A 767 7.49 2.63 -4.47
C ILE A 767 7.63 3.65 -3.34
N VAL A 768 6.59 4.45 -3.14
CA VAL A 768 6.51 5.47 -2.10
C VAL A 768 5.34 5.10 -1.18
N GLY A 769 5.64 4.50 -0.04
CA GLY A 769 4.59 3.97 0.82
C GLY A 769 5.08 3.04 1.92
N SER A 770 4.31 2.00 2.18
CA SER A 770 4.65 0.95 3.15
C SER A 770 4.40 -0.41 2.52
N ILE A 771 5.19 -1.40 2.90
CA ILE A 771 5.04 -2.79 2.41
C ILE A 771 4.94 -3.70 3.64
N ALA A 772 3.75 -4.22 3.89
CA ALA A 772 3.52 -5.25 4.89
C ALA A 772 3.24 -6.58 4.18
N GLU A 773 4.05 -7.59 4.43
CA GLU A 773 3.97 -8.88 3.75
C GLU A 773 4.15 -10.04 4.72
N ASN A 774 3.55 -11.20 4.45
CA ASN A 774 3.63 -12.33 5.37
C ASN A 774 5.06 -12.89 5.41
N PHE A 775 5.60 -13.17 4.23
CA PHE A 775 6.96 -13.62 4.00
C PHE A 775 7.55 -12.79 2.86
N THR A 776 8.86 -12.61 2.86
CA THR A 776 9.56 -12.11 1.67
C THR A 776 9.50 -13.17 0.56
N ALA A 777 9.54 -12.75 -0.70
CA ALA A 777 9.81 -13.70 -1.78
C ALA A 777 11.16 -14.39 -1.58
N ALA A 778 11.33 -15.60 -2.11
CA ALA A 778 12.58 -16.32 -2.01
C ALA A 778 13.70 -15.56 -2.73
N GLN A 779 14.96 -15.69 -2.28
CA GLN A 779 16.12 -15.06 -2.91
C GLN A 779 16.19 -15.33 -4.43
N GLY A 780 15.85 -16.54 -4.89
CA GLY A 780 15.81 -16.87 -6.31
C GLY A 780 14.81 -16.03 -7.09
N ASP A 781 13.59 -15.90 -6.58
CA ASP A 781 12.54 -15.07 -7.18
C ASP A 781 12.94 -13.59 -7.20
N GLN A 782 13.51 -13.10 -6.09
CA GLN A 782 14.04 -11.73 -6.00
C GLN A 782 15.14 -11.50 -7.04
N THR A 783 16.04 -12.47 -7.21
CA THR A 783 17.15 -12.39 -8.18
C THR A 783 16.61 -12.25 -9.60
N GLU A 784 15.60 -13.04 -9.99
CA GLU A 784 15.04 -13.00 -11.34
C GLU A 784 14.38 -11.67 -11.69
N TRP A 785 13.60 -11.08 -10.78
CA TRP A 785 13.02 -9.77 -11.07
C TRP A 785 14.03 -8.63 -10.96
N LEU A 786 15.00 -8.70 -10.03
CA LEU A 786 16.02 -7.66 -9.86
C LEU A 786 17.04 -7.67 -11.00
N ARG A 787 17.25 -8.84 -11.63
CA ARG A 787 18.03 -8.96 -12.86
C ARG A 787 17.52 -8.05 -13.97
N ARG A 788 16.22 -7.74 -13.97
CA ARG A 788 15.59 -6.88 -14.98
C ARG A 788 15.26 -5.50 -14.46
N TRP A 789 14.65 -5.42 -13.28
CA TRP A 789 14.13 -4.15 -12.76
C TRP A 789 15.00 -3.57 -11.65
N GLY A 790 16.11 -4.21 -11.29
CA GLY A 790 17.00 -3.75 -10.22
C GLY A 790 17.93 -2.62 -10.65
N TRP A 791 18.28 -2.54 -11.93
CA TRP A 791 19.30 -1.63 -12.46
C TRP A 791 18.90 -1.04 -13.83
N ILE A 792 19.58 0.03 -14.26
CA ILE A 792 19.49 0.62 -15.61
C ILE A 792 20.93 0.91 -16.10
N PRO A 793 21.30 0.54 -17.35
CA PRO A 793 22.55 0.98 -17.95
C PRO A 793 22.58 2.50 -18.13
N ARG A 794 23.69 3.15 -17.79
CA ARG A 794 23.83 4.61 -17.98
C ARG A 794 23.63 5.04 -19.43
N TYR A 795 24.03 4.21 -20.40
CA TYR A 795 23.97 4.52 -21.83
C TYR A 795 22.94 3.64 -22.56
N TYR A 796 22.15 4.26 -23.43
CA TYR A 796 21.18 3.54 -24.25
C TYR A 796 21.84 2.78 -25.39
N GLY A 797 21.73 1.44 -25.36
CA GLY A 797 22.26 0.58 -26.41
C GLY A 797 23.72 0.89 -26.73
N SER A 798 24.02 1.05 -28.02
CA SER A 798 25.32 1.51 -28.55
C SER A 798 25.39 3.01 -28.79
N SER A 799 24.36 3.78 -28.45
CA SER A 799 24.34 5.23 -28.63
C SER A 799 25.19 5.94 -27.56
N ARG A 800 25.36 7.26 -27.73
CA ARG A 800 25.99 8.14 -26.71
C ARG A 800 24.98 8.86 -25.83
N PHE A 801 23.70 8.51 -25.93
CA PHE A 801 22.67 9.08 -25.08
C PHE A 801 22.74 8.43 -23.69
N GLU A 802 22.68 9.26 -22.66
CA GLU A 802 22.66 8.83 -21.27
C GLU A 802 21.22 8.78 -20.74
N ILE A 803 20.98 8.04 -19.67
CA ILE A 803 19.71 8.19 -18.93
C ILE A 803 19.60 9.62 -18.34
N PRO A 804 18.38 10.13 -18.08
CA PRO A 804 18.18 11.45 -17.48
C PRO A 804 18.96 11.62 -16.17
N GLU A 805 19.42 12.84 -15.86
CA GLU A 805 20.17 13.11 -14.63
C GLU A 805 19.41 12.70 -13.36
N GLN A 806 18.07 12.79 -13.40
CA GLN A 806 17.16 12.36 -12.34
C GLN A 806 17.27 10.85 -12.06
N HIS A 807 17.58 10.05 -13.08
CA HIS A 807 17.80 8.60 -12.98
C HIS A 807 19.25 8.26 -12.59
N GLN A 808 20.18 9.20 -12.77
CA GLN A 808 21.58 9.08 -12.36
C GLN A 808 21.84 9.44 -10.89
N ARG A 809 20.79 9.54 -10.07
CA ARG A 809 20.91 9.92 -8.66
C ARG A 809 21.62 8.86 -7.82
N TYR A 810 21.32 7.59 -8.07
CA TYR A 810 21.85 6.45 -7.31
C TYR A 810 22.46 5.41 -8.26
N PHE A 811 23.63 4.90 -7.90
CA PHE A 811 24.34 3.86 -8.63
C PHE A 811 24.67 2.68 -7.73
N HIS A 812 24.71 1.47 -8.31
CA HIS A 812 25.17 0.28 -7.60
C HIS A 812 26.69 0.27 -7.40
N ASP A 813 27.43 1.06 -8.19
CA ASP A 813 28.85 1.30 -8.05
C ASP A 813 29.17 2.80 -8.01
N GLU A 814 29.94 3.21 -7.00
CA GLU A 814 30.36 4.59 -6.79
C GLU A 814 31.55 5.00 -7.66
N ARG A 815 32.35 4.04 -8.14
CA ARG A 815 33.59 4.30 -8.88
C ARG A 815 33.35 4.56 -10.36
N THR A 816 32.62 3.68 -11.04
CA THR A 816 32.40 3.76 -12.49
C THR A 816 31.07 4.41 -12.86
N ARG A 817 30.07 4.38 -11.95
CA ARG A 817 28.72 4.92 -12.16
C ARG A 817 28.12 4.50 -13.50
N GLN A 818 28.23 3.21 -13.83
CA GLN A 818 27.70 2.63 -15.08
C GLN A 818 26.29 2.06 -14.94
N TYR A 819 25.90 1.66 -13.72
CA TYR A 819 24.65 0.95 -13.45
C TYR A 819 23.85 1.71 -12.39
N ALA A 820 22.84 2.44 -12.85
CA ALA A 820 21.94 3.20 -12.00
C ALA A 820 20.93 2.28 -11.32
N VAL A 821 20.44 2.66 -10.14
CA VAL A 821 19.41 1.92 -9.40
C VAL A 821 18.06 2.16 -10.05
N ASN A 822 17.32 1.08 -10.32
CA ASN A 822 16.04 1.16 -11.01
C ASN A 822 14.84 1.00 -10.05
N LEU A 823 14.75 -0.14 -9.37
CA LEU A 823 13.72 -0.38 -8.36
C LEU A 823 14.12 0.25 -7.02
N PHE A 824 13.34 1.25 -6.60
CA PHE A 824 13.60 2.03 -5.40
C PHE A 824 12.39 2.03 -4.46
N MET A 825 12.64 1.90 -3.15
CA MET A 825 11.60 1.87 -2.12
C MET A 825 11.88 2.92 -1.05
N ARG A 826 10.90 3.78 -0.78
CA ARG A 826 10.95 4.76 0.31
C ARG A 826 9.61 4.90 1.02
N TYR A 827 9.67 5.33 2.26
CA TYR A 827 8.48 5.52 3.07
C TYR A 827 7.78 6.82 2.70
N ASP A 828 6.45 6.79 2.62
CA ASP A 828 5.65 7.97 2.33
C ASP A 828 5.40 8.79 3.60
N PRO A 829 5.88 10.04 3.69
CA PRO A 829 5.65 10.88 4.85
C PRO A 829 4.18 11.13 5.16
N ILE A 830 3.26 11.03 4.18
CA ILE A 830 1.81 11.20 4.43
C ILE A 830 1.25 10.16 5.41
N LEU A 831 1.90 8.99 5.48
CA LEU A 831 1.53 7.92 6.40
C LEU A 831 1.87 8.30 7.84
N ARG A 832 2.65 9.39 8.04
CA ARG A 832 2.82 10.06 9.32
C ARG A 832 1.89 11.30 9.39
N PRO A 833 0.96 11.38 10.35
CA PRO A 833 -0.21 12.28 10.28
C PRO A 833 0.01 13.79 10.53
N ARG A 834 1.11 14.40 10.06
CA ARG A 834 1.21 15.86 10.04
C ARG A 834 1.64 16.34 8.66
N VAL A 835 0.69 16.78 7.86
CA VAL A 835 0.93 17.68 6.73
C VAL A 835 0.59 19.07 7.23
N ASP A 836 1.55 20.00 7.21
CA ASP A 836 1.36 21.40 7.65
C ASP A 836 0.75 21.57 9.07
N ALA A 837 1.05 20.63 9.97
CA ALA A 837 0.58 20.57 11.36
C ALA A 837 -0.91 20.25 11.62
N GLU A 838 -1.72 20.05 10.57
CA GLU A 838 -3.15 19.68 10.67
C GLU A 838 -3.40 18.17 10.40
N PRO A 839 -4.41 17.55 11.03
CA PRO A 839 -4.76 16.17 10.77
C PRO A 839 -5.47 16.01 9.42
N LEU A 840 -5.00 15.08 8.59
CA LEU A 840 -5.61 14.77 7.27
C LEU A 840 -7.07 14.30 7.37
N ARG A 841 -7.39 13.56 8.42
CA ARG A 841 -8.72 12.99 8.67
C ARG A 841 -9.07 13.16 10.13
N VAL A 842 -10.34 13.42 10.40
CA VAL A 842 -10.88 13.64 11.74
C VAL A 842 -12.12 12.79 11.96
N ALA A 843 -12.33 12.34 13.19
CA ALA A 843 -13.56 11.65 13.58
C ALA A 843 -14.68 12.66 13.86
N TYR A 844 -15.91 12.27 13.50
CA TYR A 844 -17.18 13.00 13.69
C TYR A 844 -17.37 14.23 12.80
N ASP A 845 -18.61 14.48 12.40
CA ASP A 845 -19.04 15.75 11.78
C ASP A 845 -19.65 16.71 12.83
N ALA A 846 -19.95 17.94 12.42
CA ALA A 846 -20.53 18.96 13.31
C ALA A 846 -21.93 18.60 13.85
N THR A 847 -22.60 17.59 13.29
CA THR A 847 -23.89 17.09 13.77
C THR A 847 -23.73 16.02 14.85
N GLN A 848 -22.65 15.23 14.77
CA GLN A 848 -22.27 14.20 15.74
C GLN A 848 -21.47 14.77 16.93
N ASP A 849 -20.81 15.91 16.74
CA ASP A 849 -20.30 16.76 17.82
C ASP A 849 -20.83 18.20 17.70
N PRO A 850 -22.07 18.47 18.20
CA PRO A 850 -22.70 19.78 18.12
C PRO A 850 -21.96 20.89 18.86
N SER A 851 -21.03 20.51 19.76
CA SER A 851 -20.27 21.48 20.55
C SER A 851 -19.24 22.23 19.71
N GLY A 852 -18.80 21.67 18.57
CA GLY A 852 -17.65 22.18 17.84
C GLY A 852 -16.38 22.24 18.71
N GLN A 853 -16.35 21.52 19.85
CA GLN A 853 -15.23 21.44 20.80
C GLN A 853 -14.43 20.14 20.67
N HIS A 854 -14.91 19.17 19.88
CA HIS A 854 -14.15 18.01 19.38
C HIS A 854 -13.89 18.07 17.86
N PRO A 855 -13.58 19.23 17.24
CA PRO A 855 -12.98 19.20 15.92
C PRO A 855 -11.66 18.45 16.08
N GLY A 856 -11.42 17.40 15.29
CA GLY A 856 -10.05 16.92 15.16
C GLY A 856 -9.54 15.88 16.14
N ARG A 857 -10.35 14.87 16.52
CA ARG A 857 -9.71 13.58 16.85
C ARG A 857 -9.10 13.03 15.58
N ALA A 858 -7.78 13.20 15.45
CA ALA A 858 -7.03 12.69 14.32
C ALA A 858 -7.36 11.21 14.09
N LEU A 859 -7.63 10.89 12.84
CA LEU A 859 -7.73 9.54 12.36
C LEU A 859 -6.45 9.17 11.61
N PRO A 860 -6.18 7.87 11.43
CA PRO A 860 -5.19 7.41 10.49
C PRO A 860 -5.41 8.05 9.10
N PRO A 861 -4.33 8.28 8.34
CA PRO A 861 -4.43 8.93 7.03
C PRO A 861 -5.24 8.13 6.02
N ILE A 862 -5.47 6.83 6.25
CA ILE A 862 -6.24 5.95 5.36
C ILE A 862 -7.39 5.31 6.15
N PRO A 863 -8.62 5.27 5.60
CA PRO A 863 -9.80 4.77 6.30
C PRO A 863 -9.73 3.28 6.63
N ARG A 864 -10.34 2.90 7.75
CA ARG A 864 -10.75 1.53 8.11
C ARG A 864 -9.66 0.45 8.02
N LEU A 865 -8.39 0.85 8.20
CA LEU A 865 -7.25 -0.07 8.20
C LEU A 865 -7.38 -1.16 9.28
N PRO A 866 -6.86 -2.37 9.02
CA PRO A 866 -6.73 -3.40 10.06
C PRO A 866 -5.68 -2.96 11.07
N VAL A 867 -5.80 -3.45 12.30
CA VAL A 867 -4.89 -3.10 13.39
C VAL A 867 -4.29 -4.37 13.99
N CYS A 868 -3.11 -4.25 14.57
CA CYS A 868 -2.48 -5.33 15.33
C CYS A 868 -3.37 -5.64 16.54
N PRO A 869 -3.84 -6.89 16.73
CA PRO A 869 -4.80 -7.19 17.78
C PRO A 869 -4.16 -7.22 19.17
N LYS A 870 -2.83 -7.37 19.26
CA LYS A 870 -2.10 -7.31 20.53
C LYS A 870 -1.48 -5.92 20.72
N PRO A 871 -1.77 -5.21 21.82
CA PRO A 871 -1.12 -3.94 22.12
C PRO A 871 0.38 -4.13 22.39
N ILE A 872 1.19 -3.16 21.97
CA ILE A 872 2.64 -3.14 22.20
C ILE A 872 2.99 -2.80 23.66
N PHE A 873 2.06 -2.16 24.38
CA PHE A 873 2.18 -1.84 25.79
C PHE A 873 0.79 -1.77 26.42
N VAL A 874 0.69 -2.28 27.64
CA VAL A 874 -0.46 -2.11 28.53
C VAL A 874 0.06 -1.85 29.94
N GLY A 875 -0.46 -0.85 30.62
CA GLY A 875 -0.05 -0.52 31.97
C GLY A 875 -0.95 0.53 32.63
N ASP A 876 -0.63 0.86 33.88
CA ASP A 876 -1.34 1.90 34.62
C ASP A 876 -0.93 3.30 34.12
N ILE A 877 -1.89 4.23 34.03
CA ILE A 877 -1.63 5.60 33.55
C ILE A 877 -0.73 6.39 34.53
N ARG A 878 -0.83 6.07 35.82
CA ARG A 878 0.02 6.61 36.88
C ARG A 878 0.70 5.40 37.54
N PRO A 879 2.04 5.29 37.47
CA PRO A 879 2.77 4.20 38.09
C PRO A 879 2.69 4.23 39.62
#